data_AF-A0AAU3TB26-F1
#
_entry.id   AF-A0AAU3TB26-F1
#
_cell.length_a   1.000
_cell.length_b   1.000
_cell.length_c   1.000
_cell.angle_alpha   90.00
_cell.angle_beta   90.00
_cell.angle_gamma   90.00
#
_symmetry.space_group_name_H-M   'P 1'
#
loop_
_entity.id
_entity.type
_entity.pdbx_description
1 polymer ?
#
loop_
_entity_poly.entity_id
_entity_poly.type
_entity_poly.pdbx_seq_one_letter_code
_entity_poly.pdbx_strand_id
1 'polypeptide(L)'
;MNEKTDQQPPAGSPLPAAVRAGARMRHWLRALSDTDRARPADGGPLRPYELEAARRAGVPATRLDLFAHFLGGDGLRTLWSLLDSGRYEVTLPEEAALLTVAWLVRAGDDDAAEELVAQLRPFADRLPLTPRPADLPAPPADAVRRRSAAEASIVLGLRKPNPAVEAQREALSVWRPIEDELLAHRLRADSEGHGAQWRADGAALLERYADLAARHTRCTGHLDPKSNPAILRRALAEAVAGRPADPRLAGLLRHAVTSMVAKRGRPGSPEHTRLREVQAAQAARPAHHELAALARHRLCAPDADRAAPGAGRLEGPVTAEEAARTSLPAGTALPPAVRALLAGIRPTDVTALLAQAAVPSAEVLAELVPQLATTHTARGYADEPLRTLLAATHRSGAARSTVNHWWTPARHARTGTAPWVRAVAAHGPDPVAQARLTLRAVGELAVEAFPGAGIPDRLVGTLSSLAQLAQLPVRFLSMPLANSFSGAVNPDLYPAVHNAADLLRGTPYERYYGIDYAALRERAAAQDAVALMDLCAGRAGLPQHRRTGQGGRRDTPLAHDAAVQEQARVLTTFNMATLVREVGIEPSSGWDGLARGAFTAARRRSATPKRTACAWRQLVFHLSLCGADEQAAVLVWIDAELARLPQAAARLAPALARLRLAATSSGTRPSPRACRP
;
A
#
# COMPACT_ATOMS: atom_id res chain seq x y z
N MET A 1 66.32 14.13 39.33
CA MET A 1 66.59 14.19 37.89
C MET A 1 65.24 14.04 37.21
N ASN A 2 64.79 15.11 36.54
CA ASN A 2 63.44 15.27 36.01
C ASN A 2 63.14 14.29 34.87
N GLU A 3 62.13 13.44 35.02
CA GLU A 3 61.46 12.82 33.88
C GLU A 3 60.24 13.66 33.51
N LYS A 4 60.32 14.29 32.34
CA LYS A 4 59.23 15.00 31.68
C LYS A 4 58.22 13.96 31.19
N THR A 5 57.04 13.93 31.80
CA THR A 5 55.85 13.29 31.23
C THR A 5 55.33 14.17 30.10
N ASP A 6 55.45 13.68 28.86
CA ASP A 6 54.94 14.32 27.65
C ASP A 6 53.41 14.13 27.61
N GLN A 7 52.66 15.08 28.17
CA GLN A 7 51.21 15.16 28.01
C GLN A 7 50.90 15.77 26.64
N GLN A 8 50.53 14.90 25.70
CA GLN A 8 49.90 15.28 24.46
C GLN A 8 48.54 15.95 24.77
N PRO A 9 48.26 17.18 24.30
CA PRO A 9 47.03 17.87 24.62
C PRO A 9 45.84 17.21 23.89
N PRO A 10 44.63 17.21 24.47
CA PRO A 10 43.46 16.68 23.79
C PRO A 10 43.14 17.47 22.52
N ALA A 11 42.70 16.75 21.50
CA ALA A 11 42.25 17.25 20.21
C ALA A 11 41.36 18.51 20.35
N GLY A 12 41.69 19.53 19.56
CA GLY A 12 41.20 20.89 19.71
C GLY A 12 39.68 21.04 19.62
N SER A 13 39.15 21.97 20.42
CA SER A 13 37.81 22.52 20.29
C SER A 13 37.50 22.98 18.85
N PRO A 14 36.24 22.96 18.39
CA PRO A 14 35.82 23.42 17.05
C PRO A 14 35.97 24.95 16.80
N LEU A 15 36.36 25.72 17.82
CA LEU A 15 36.50 27.19 17.76
C LEU A 15 37.52 27.71 16.71
N PRO A 16 38.71 27.11 16.50
CA PRO A 16 39.69 27.61 15.53
C PRO A 16 39.29 27.35 14.07
N ALA A 17 38.53 26.29 13.78
CA ALA A 17 38.09 25.96 12.43
C ALA A 17 37.03 26.95 11.91
N ALA A 18 36.04 27.27 12.73
CA ALA A 18 35.00 28.26 12.41
C ALA A 18 35.56 29.66 12.15
N VAL A 19 36.58 30.05 12.93
CA VAL A 19 37.25 31.34 12.80
C VAL A 19 38.14 31.39 11.55
N ARG A 20 38.85 30.30 11.22
CA ARG A 20 39.66 30.20 9.99
C ARG A 20 38.82 30.12 8.72
N ALA A 21 37.78 29.28 8.69
CA ALA A 21 36.84 29.17 7.57
C ALA A 21 36.08 30.49 7.37
N GLY A 22 35.56 31.08 8.46
CA GLY A 22 34.92 32.40 8.42
C GLY A 22 35.88 33.52 7.99
N ALA A 23 37.17 33.45 8.32
CA ALA A 23 38.16 34.44 7.86
C ALA A 23 38.48 34.30 6.37
N ARG A 24 38.61 33.06 5.86
CA ARG A 24 38.77 32.76 4.42
C ARG A 24 37.53 33.20 3.63
N MET A 25 36.31 32.79 4.01
CA MET A 25 35.08 33.20 3.32
C MET A 25 34.78 34.72 3.43
N ARG A 26 35.24 35.42 4.47
CA ARG A 26 35.20 36.90 4.54
C ARG A 26 36.17 37.59 3.58
N HIS A 27 37.29 36.96 3.21
CA HIS A 27 38.14 37.44 2.12
C HIS A 27 37.42 37.31 0.77
N TRP A 28 36.67 36.22 0.58
CA TRP A 28 35.84 35.96 -0.61
C TRP A 28 34.63 36.93 -0.75
N LEU A 29 33.96 37.29 0.36
CA LEU A 29 32.83 38.25 0.35
C LEU A 29 33.25 39.68 -0.04
N ARG A 30 34.52 40.06 0.18
CA ARG A 30 35.06 41.37 -0.23
C ARG A 30 35.31 41.47 -1.75
N ALA A 31 35.24 40.36 -2.47
CA ALA A 31 35.32 40.30 -3.94
C ALA A 31 33.94 40.28 -4.64
N LEU A 32 32.85 40.58 -3.91
CA LEU A 32 31.57 40.97 -4.52
C LEU A 32 31.73 42.39 -5.06
N SER A 33 31.79 42.54 -6.39
CA SER A 33 31.86 43.86 -7.00
C SER A 33 30.56 44.63 -6.74
N ASP A 34 30.64 45.97 -6.66
CA ASP A 34 29.45 46.84 -6.58
C ASP A 34 28.44 46.61 -7.72
N THR A 35 28.88 45.94 -8.79
CA THR A 35 28.08 45.50 -9.94
C THR A 35 27.06 44.39 -9.58
N ASP A 36 27.34 43.53 -8.60
CA ASP A 36 26.45 42.43 -8.18
C ASP A 36 25.30 42.93 -7.28
N ARG A 37 25.50 44.04 -6.56
CA ARG A 37 24.47 44.65 -5.67
C ARG A 37 23.39 45.43 -6.42
N ALA A 38 23.63 45.79 -7.69
CA ALA A 38 22.80 46.74 -8.45
C ALA A 38 21.77 46.09 -9.39
N ARG A 39 21.61 44.75 -9.39
CA ARG A 39 20.60 44.06 -10.22
C ARG A 39 19.24 44.00 -9.52
N PRO A 40 18.12 44.28 -10.22
CA PRO A 40 16.80 44.11 -9.66
C PRO A 40 16.53 42.63 -9.32
N ALA A 41 16.03 42.39 -8.11
CA ALA A 41 15.77 41.06 -7.58
C ALA A 41 14.55 40.40 -8.24
N ASP A 42 14.76 39.62 -9.29
CA ASP A 42 13.75 38.75 -9.92
C ASP A 42 13.37 37.51 -9.05
N GLY A 43 13.63 37.55 -7.73
CA GLY A 43 13.47 36.42 -6.81
C GLY A 43 12.11 36.31 -6.13
N GLY A 44 11.22 37.30 -6.30
CA GLY A 44 9.99 37.41 -5.51
C GLY A 44 10.24 37.83 -4.05
N PRO A 45 9.19 38.06 -3.24
CA PRO A 45 9.33 38.53 -1.87
C PRO A 45 10.04 37.53 -0.97
N LEU A 46 10.70 38.03 0.07
CA LEU A 46 11.24 37.21 1.14
C LEU A 46 10.11 36.45 1.86
N ARG A 47 10.36 35.19 2.17
CA ARG A 47 9.45 34.35 2.93
C ARG A 47 9.48 34.75 4.42
N PRO A 48 8.42 34.45 5.21
CA PRO A 48 8.37 34.83 6.62
C PRO A 48 9.58 34.37 7.45
N TYR A 49 10.09 33.16 7.20
CA TYR A 49 11.27 32.66 7.91
C TYR A 49 12.59 33.34 7.48
N GLU A 50 12.68 33.83 6.23
CA GLU A 50 13.85 34.59 5.76
C GLU A 50 13.88 35.98 6.40
N LEU A 51 12.72 36.64 6.52
CA LEU A 51 12.58 37.91 7.24
C LEU A 51 13.00 37.77 8.71
N GLU A 52 12.53 36.71 9.37
CA GLU A 52 12.88 36.43 10.76
C GLU A 52 14.37 36.05 10.92
N ALA A 53 14.96 35.38 9.93
CA ALA A 53 16.40 35.13 9.91
C ALA A 53 17.19 36.44 9.79
N ALA A 54 16.79 37.36 8.91
CA ALA A 54 17.46 38.65 8.71
C ALA A 54 17.39 39.51 9.98
N ARG A 55 16.20 39.55 10.62
CA ARG A 55 15.97 40.23 11.89
C ARG A 55 16.87 39.69 13.00
N ARG A 56 16.99 38.37 13.14
CA ARG A 56 17.85 37.73 14.16
C ARG A 56 19.34 37.95 13.88
N ALA A 57 19.73 37.95 12.60
CA ALA A 57 21.10 38.17 12.16
C ALA A 57 21.55 39.64 12.23
N GLY A 58 20.61 40.59 12.37
CA GLY A 58 20.89 42.03 12.36
C GLY A 58 21.39 42.53 11.00
N VAL A 59 21.01 41.85 9.91
CA VAL A 59 21.38 42.21 8.53
C VAL A 59 20.20 42.78 7.75
N PRO A 60 20.42 43.53 6.65
CA PRO A 60 19.32 43.95 5.79
C PRO A 60 18.50 42.74 5.32
N ALA A 61 17.19 42.94 5.17
CA ALA A 61 16.26 41.92 4.69
C ALA A 61 16.42 41.72 3.17
N THR A 62 17.57 41.18 2.75
CA THR A 62 17.83 40.72 1.39
C THR A 62 18.41 39.30 1.42
N ARG A 63 18.17 38.52 0.37
CA ARG A 63 18.72 37.15 0.27
C ARG A 63 20.25 37.16 0.16
N LEU A 64 20.82 38.17 -0.49
CA LEU A 64 22.27 38.32 -0.63
C LEU A 64 22.94 38.58 0.73
N ASP A 65 22.36 39.45 1.56
CA ASP A 65 22.88 39.75 2.90
C ASP A 65 22.74 38.54 3.84
N LEU A 66 21.64 37.80 3.74
CA LEU A 66 21.46 36.52 4.45
C LEU A 66 22.50 35.48 4.01
N PHE A 67 22.71 35.32 2.70
CA PHE A 67 23.72 34.41 2.16
C PHE A 67 25.12 34.76 2.67
N ALA A 68 25.49 36.04 2.65
CA ALA A 68 26.77 36.52 3.18
C ALA A 68 26.90 36.28 4.70
N HIS A 69 25.84 36.53 5.47
CA HIS A 69 25.81 36.27 6.92
C HIS A 69 26.07 34.79 7.23
N PHE A 70 25.39 33.88 6.53
CA PHE A 70 25.49 32.44 6.77
C PHE A 70 26.86 31.84 6.43
N LEU A 71 27.61 32.46 5.51
CA LEU A 71 29.01 32.10 5.23
C LEU A 71 30.01 32.65 6.26
N GLY A 72 29.57 33.56 7.14
CA GLY A 72 30.37 34.06 8.25
C GLY A 72 30.44 33.08 9.42
N GLY A 73 31.37 33.30 10.36
CA GLY A 73 31.57 32.40 11.50
C GLY A 73 30.35 32.24 12.42
N ASP A 74 29.54 33.29 12.59
CA ASP A 74 28.31 33.24 13.41
C ASP A 74 27.18 32.51 12.69
N GLY A 75 27.08 32.74 11.37
CA GLY A 75 26.20 32.02 10.47
C GLY A 75 26.49 30.51 10.46
N LEU A 76 27.75 30.12 10.27
CA LEU A 76 28.18 28.71 10.29
C LEU A 76 27.84 28.02 11.62
N ARG A 77 28.03 28.69 12.77
CA ARG A 77 27.63 28.13 14.08
C ARG A 77 26.12 27.89 14.17
N THR A 78 25.33 28.80 13.60
CA THR A 78 23.87 28.62 13.52
C THR A 78 23.51 27.43 12.65
N LEU A 79 24.17 27.28 11.49
CA LEU A 79 23.94 26.15 10.58
C LEU A 79 24.34 24.80 11.20
N TRP A 80 25.46 24.74 11.95
CA TRP A 80 25.83 23.53 12.69
C TRP A 80 24.84 23.18 13.78
N SER A 81 24.32 24.17 14.52
CA SER A 81 23.27 23.92 15.51
C SER A 81 21.99 23.36 14.86
N LEU A 82 21.64 23.80 13.65
CA LEU A 82 20.52 23.23 12.90
C LEU A 82 20.82 21.80 12.46
N LEU A 83 22.02 21.54 11.93
CA LEU A 83 22.47 20.20 11.54
C LEU A 83 22.44 19.20 12.72
N ASP A 84 22.98 19.60 13.88
CA ASP A 84 23.10 18.73 15.06
C ASP A 84 21.74 18.46 15.71
N SER A 85 20.84 19.45 15.71
CA SER A 85 19.50 19.30 16.27
C SER A 85 18.50 18.65 15.31
N GLY A 86 18.80 18.65 14.01
CA GLY A 86 17.86 18.27 12.95
C GLY A 86 16.65 19.20 12.85
N ARG A 87 16.60 20.34 13.55
CA ARG A 87 15.43 21.22 13.66
C ARG A 87 15.32 22.20 12.50
N TYR A 88 15.25 21.65 11.29
CA TYR A 88 15.03 22.38 10.05
C TYR A 88 14.11 21.59 9.12
N GLU A 89 13.46 22.31 8.23
CA GLU A 89 12.66 21.74 7.15
C GLU A 89 13.31 22.08 5.81
N VAL A 90 13.28 21.12 4.89
CA VAL A 90 13.63 21.35 3.48
C VAL A 90 12.34 21.17 2.68
N THR A 91 11.69 22.28 2.35
CA THR A 91 10.52 22.31 1.47
C THR A 91 10.92 22.50 0.02
N LEU A 92 12.01 23.26 -0.18
CA LEU A 92 12.68 23.42 -1.45
C LEU A 92 14.08 22.81 -1.36
N PRO A 93 14.54 22.05 -2.38
CA PRO A 93 15.91 21.54 -2.41
C PRO A 93 16.98 22.60 -2.15
N GLU A 94 16.75 23.85 -2.57
CA GLU A 94 17.64 25.00 -2.39
C GLU A 94 17.91 25.35 -0.91
N GLU A 95 16.94 25.10 -0.02
CA GLU A 95 17.06 25.37 1.42
C GLU A 95 18.11 24.46 2.09
N ALA A 96 18.55 23.39 1.42
CA ALA A 96 19.61 22.50 1.89
C ALA A 96 21.04 22.98 1.52
N ALA A 97 21.17 23.96 0.63
CA ALA A 97 22.46 24.33 0.05
C ALA A 97 23.44 24.87 1.09
N LEU A 98 23.03 25.85 1.91
CA LEU A 98 23.89 26.43 2.94
C LEU A 98 24.20 25.44 4.08
N LEU A 99 23.26 24.56 4.43
CA LEU A 99 23.51 23.48 5.39
C LEU A 99 24.59 22.51 4.86
N THR A 100 24.60 22.26 3.55
CA THR A 100 25.63 21.43 2.91
C THR A 100 26.99 22.11 2.95
N VAL A 101 27.06 23.41 2.65
CA VAL A 101 28.30 24.20 2.77
C VAL A 101 28.83 24.14 4.21
N ALA A 102 27.98 24.37 5.20
CA ALA A 102 28.38 24.30 6.60
C ALA A 102 28.87 22.90 6.99
N TRP A 103 28.24 21.84 6.46
CA TRP A 103 28.69 20.48 6.68
C TRP A 103 30.08 20.21 6.10
N LEU A 104 30.34 20.60 4.84
CA LEU A 104 31.64 20.41 4.17
C LEU A 104 32.77 21.12 4.93
N VAL A 105 32.54 22.36 5.36
CA VAL A 105 33.49 23.10 6.21
C VAL A 105 33.75 22.38 7.54
N ARG A 106 32.72 21.76 8.14
CA ARG A 106 32.87 20.98 9.38
C ARG A 106 33.65 19.68 9.16
N ALA A 107 33.47 19.04 8.01
CA ALA A 107 34.17 17.83 7.61
C ALA A 107 35.63 18.10 7.18
N GLY A 108 36.03 19.38 7.05
CA GLY A 108 37.37 19.78 6.61
C GLY A 108 37.57 19.72 5.09
N ASP A 109 36.49 19.59 4.33
CA ASP A 109 36.48 19.57 2.86
C ASP A 109 36.28 21.00 2.33
N ASP A 110 37.27 21.84 2.59
CA ASP A 110 37.23 23.27 2.26
C ASP A 110 37.12 23.51 0.74
N ASP A 111 37.80 22.71 -0.08
CA ASP A 111 37.80 22.84 -1.54
C ASP A 111 36.39 22.59 -2.13
N ALA A 112 35.71 21.52 -1.68
CA ALA A 112 34.33 21.26 -2.11
C ALA A 112 33.35 22.32 -1.61
N ALA A 113 33.57 22.87 -0.40
CA ALA A 113 32.76 23.96 0.12
C ALA A 113 32.92 25.24 -0.72
N GLU A 114 34.16 25.60 -1.07
CA GLU A 114 34.46 26.75 -1.91
C GLU A 114 33.89 26.59 -3.33
N GLU A 115 34.03 25.42 -3.93
CA GLU A 115 33.45 25.12 -5.25
C GLU A 115 31.91 25.24 -5.23
N LEU A 116 31.26 24.72 -4.19
CA LEU A 116 29.82 24.81 -4.03
C LEU A 116 29.37 26.27 -3.86
N VAL A 117 30.05 27.06 -3.03
CA VAL A 117 29.75 28.49 -2.84
C VAL A 117 29.92 29.26 -4.14
N ALA A 118 30.97 28.98 -4.92
CA ALA A 118 31.19 29.60 -6.23
C ALA A 118 30.03 29.30 -7.20
N GLN A 119 29.47 28.09 -7.16
CA GLN A 119 28.30 27.71 -7.96
C GLN A 119 26.99 28.36 -7.48
N LEU A 120 26.84 28.63 -6.18
CA LEU A 120 25.65 29.23 -5.59
C LEU A 120 25.61 30.75 -5.74
N ARG A 121 26.78 31.41 -5.70
CA ARG A 121 26.92 32.87 -5.70
C ARG A 121 26.10 33.60 -6.76
N PRO A 122 26.06 33.17 -8.05
CA PRO A 122 25.29 33.86 -9.09
C PRO A 122 23.77 33.88 -8.86
N PHE A 123 23.28 33.16 -7.84
CA PHE A 123 21.87 33.01 -7.53
C PHE A 123 21.51 33.43 -6.09
N ALA A 124 22.50 33.93 -5.33
CA ALA A 124 22.36 34.21 -3.90
C ALA A 124 21.32 35.31 -3.58
N ASP A 125 21.09 36.24 -4.51
CA ASP A 125 20.10 37.30 -4.43
C ASP A 125 18.68 36.84 -4.83
N ARG A 126 18.57 35.74 -5.57
CA ARG A 126 17.32 35.27 -6.18
C ARG A 126 16.69 34.08 -5.46
N LEU A 127 17.50 33.19 -4.90
CA LEU A 127 17.03 31.90 -4.41
C LEU A 127 16.92 31.81 -2.90
N PRO A 128 15.92 31.07 -2.37
CA PRO A 128 15.80 30.80 -0.95
C PRO A 128 16.84 29.76 -0.51
N LEU A 129 18.12 30.15 -0.46
CA LEU A 129 19.23 29.30 0.00
C LEU A 129 19.28 29.21 1.54
N THR A 130 18.63 30.15 2.21
CA THR A 130 18.51 30.20 3.68
C THR A 130 17.71 29.00 4.18
N PRO A 131 18.25 28.19 5.12
CA PRO A 131 17.51 27.07 5.67
C PRO A 131 16.31 27.55 6.47
N ARG A 132 15.26 26.73 6.51
CA ARG A 132 14.04 27.00 7.25
C ARG A 132 14.09 26.30 8.61
N PRO A 133 14.20 27.02 9.74
CA PRO A 133 14.12 26.40 11.06
C PRO A 133 12.73 25.78 11.28
N ALA A 134 12.69 24.69 12.03
CA ALA A 134 11.48 23.99 12.40
C ALA A 134 11.43 23.77 13.92
N ASP A 135 10.23 23.75 14.50
CA ASP A 135 10.07 23.52 15.94
C ASP A 135 10.40 22.06 16.32
N LEU A 136 10.18 21.13 15.39
CA LEU A 136 10.42 19.71 15.54
C LEU A 136 11.64 19.27 14.73
N PRO A 137 12.34 18.22 15.18
CA PRO A 137 13.37 17.57 14.37
C PRO A 137 12.79 17.04 13.06
N ALA A 138 13.61 17.01 12.01
CA ALA A 138 13.29 16.37 10.76
C ALA A 138 12.90 14.90 10.99
N PRO A 139 11.98 14.34 10.18
CA PRO A 139 11.68 12.92 10.24
C PRO A 139 12.94 12.08 10.04
N PRO A 140 13.01 10.87 10.65
CA PRO A 140 14.09 9.92 10.47
C PRO A 140 14.50 9.75 8.99
N ALA A 141 15.76 9.44 8.74
CA ALA A 141 16.29 9.34 7.37
C ALA A 141 15.61 8.25 6.53
N ASP A 142 14.97 7.28 7.19
CA ASP A 142 14.23 6.17 6.61
C ASP A 142 12.72 6.39 6.47
N ALA A 143 12.23 7.53 6.96
CA ALA A 143 10.83 7.85 6.91
C ALA A 143 10.37 8.08 5.47
N VAL A 144 9.39 7.28 5.06
CA VAL A 144 8.65 7.41 3.81
C VAL A 144 7.22 7.83 4.10
N ARG A 145 6.56 8.46 3.14
CA ARG A 145 5.13 8.76 3.23
C ARG A 145 4.41 8.22 2.02
N ARG A 146 3.21 7.68 2.24
CA ARG A 146 2.41 7.11 1.16
C ARG A 146 1.67 8.17 0.35
N ARG A 147 1.38 9.32 0.96
CA ARG A 147 0.70 10.45 0.33
C ARG A 147 0.85 11.72 1.14
N SER A 148 0.48 12.84 0.54
CA SER A 148 0.29 14.12 1.22
C SER A 148 -1.08 14.22 1.90
N ALA A 149 -1.22 15.18 2.82
CA ALA A 149 -2.51 15.56 3.41
C ALA A 149 -3.50 16.05 2.33
N ALA A 150 -3.03 16.79 1.33
CA ALA A 150 -3.87 17.27 0.23
C ALA A 150 -4.48 16.12 -0.59
N GLU A 151 -3.67 15.13 -0.99
CA GLU A 151 -4.15 13.95 -1.71
C GLU A 151 -5.12 13.13 -0.85
N ALA A 152 -4.82 12.96 0.44
CA ALA A 152 -5.73 12.29 1.38
C ALA A 152 -7.08 13.00 1.47
N SER A 153 -7.09 14.33 1.58
CA SER A 153 -8.29 15.15 1.61
C SER A 153 -9.15 14.98 0.36
N ILE A 154 -8.52 14.98 -0.83
CA ILE A 154 -9.19 14.73 -2.11
C ILE A 154 -9.83 13.35 -2.12
N VAL A 155 -9.07 12.30 -1.78
CA VAL A 155 -9.58 10.91 -1.80
C VAL A 155 -10.73 10.70 -0.80
N LEU A 156 -10.65 11.33 0.39
CA LEU A 156 -11.75 11.31 1.36
C LEU A 156 -12.99 12.04 0.82
N GLY A 157 -12.80 13.19 0.17
CA GLY A 157 -13.87 13.99 -0.41
C GLY A 157 -14.60 13.34 -1.57
N LEU A 158 -13.96 12.40 -2.27
CA LEU A 158 -14.57 11.65 -3.38
C LEU A 158 -15.47 10.49 -2.92
N ARG A 159 -15.49 10.14 -1.63
CA ARG A 159 -16.30 9.02 -1.13
C ARG A 159 -17.79 9.38 -1.13
N LYS A 160 -18.58 8.55 -1.81
CA LYS A 160 -20.03 8.72 -1.96
C LYS A 160 -20.81 7.62 -1.21
N PRO A 161 -22.11 7.82 -0.91
CA PRO A 161 -22.98 6.75 -0.45
C PRO A 161 -22.90 5.54 -1.39
N ASN A 162 -22.82 4.34 -0.83
CA ASN A 162 -22.85 3.11 -1.63
C ASN A 162 -24.32 2.70 -1.84
N PRO A 163 -24.84 2.69 -3.09
CA PRO A 163 -26.25 2.40 -3.34
C PRO A 163 -26.72 1.06 -2.75
N ALA A 164 -25.87 0.03 -2.76
CA ALA A 164 -26.21 -1.29 -2.22
C ALA A 164 -26.33 -1.27 -0.68
N VAL A 165 -25.45 -0.52 0.00
CA VAL A 165 -25.51 -0.36 1.47
C VAL A 165 -26.70 0.48 1.88
N GLU A 166 -27.00 1.55 1.14
CA GLU A 166 -28.17 2.39 1.41
C GLU A 166 -29.49 1.64 1.15
N ALA A 167 -29.55 0.84 0.08
CA ALA A 167 -30.68 -0.05 -0.19
C ALA A 167 -30.84 -1.11 0.93
N GLN A 168 -29.73 -1.69 1.42
CA GLN A 168 -29.77 -2.60 2.56
C GLN A 168 -30.24 -1.90 3.84
N ARG A 169 -29.78 -0.68 4.12
CA ARG A 169 -30.22 0.09 5.30
C ARG A 169 -31.72 0.34 5.24
N GLU A 170 -32.23 0.77 4.08
CA GLU A 170 -33.67 0.95 3.86
C GLU A 170 -34.44 -0.36 3.98
N ALA A 171 -33.90 -1.47 3.45
CA ALA A 171 -34.49 -2.79 3.62
C ALA A 171 -34.65 -3.16 5.10
N LEU A 172 -33.62 -2.96 5.92
CA LEU A 172 -33.64 -3.34 7.33
C LEU A 172 -34.46 -2.39 8.21
N SER A 173 -34.46 -1.08 7.91
CA SER A 173 -35.12 -0.06 8.75
C SER A 173 -36.57 0.22 8.37
N VAL A 174 -36.96 0.02 7.11
CA VAL A 174 -38.31 0.33 6.60
C VAL A 174 -39.03 -0.94 6.19
N TRP A 175 -38.44 -1.71 5.28
CA TRP A 175 -39.14 -2.81 4.62
C TRP A 175 -39.33 -4.02 5.53
N ARG A 176 -38.31 -4.41 6.29
CA ARG A 176 -38.43 -5.56 7.19
C ARG A 176 -39.45 -5.36 8.33
N PRO A 177 -39.57 -4.17 8.96
CA PRO A 177 -40.66 -3.90 9.89
C PRO A 177 -42.07 -4.03 9.27
N ILE A 178 -42.33 -3.41 8.11
CA ILE A 178 -43.66 -3.48 7.48
C ILE A 178 -44.01 -4.91 7.04
N GLU A 179 -43.01 -5.68 6.59
CA GLU A 179 -43.19 -7.11 6.28
C GLU A 179 -43.65 -7.92 7.49
N ASP A 180 -43.16 -7.58 8.68
CA ASP A 180 -43.50 -8.29 9.90
C ASP A 180 -44.84 -7.83 10.48
N GLU A 181 -45.20 -6.56 10.29
CA GLU A 181 -46.55 -6.06 10.59
C GLU A 181 -47.60 -6.75 9.70
N LEU A 182 -47.31 -6.93 8.39
CA LEU A 182 -48.15 -7.72 7.48
C LEU A 182 -48.31 -9.16 7.97
N LEU A 183 -47.22 -9.78 8.42
CA LEU A 183 -47.25 -11.15 8.95
C LEU A 183 -48.05 -11.23 10.26
N ALA A 184 -47.81 -10.31 11.19
CA ALA A 184 -48.51 -10.26 12.48
C ALA A 184 -50.01 -10.02 12.27
N HIS A 185 -50.37 -9.09 11.39
CA HIS A 185 -51.76 -8.82 11.03
C HIS A 185 -52.45 -10.04 10.42
N ARG A 186 -51.76 -10.78 9.54
CA ARG A 186 -52.28 -12.05 9.00
C ARG A 186 -52.47 -13.09 10.09
N LEU A 187 -51.50 -13.27 11.00
CA LEU A 187 -51.60 -14.26 12.07
C LEU A 187 -52.73 -13.96 13.08
N ARG A 188 -53.07 -12.68 13.30
CA ARG A 188 -54.25 -12.30 14.12
C ARG A 188 -55.57 -12.79 13.52
N ALA A 189 -55.71 -12.80 12.19
CA ALA A 189 -56.92 -13.30 11.55
C ALA A 189 -57.16 -14.81 11.79
N ASP A 190 -56.10 -15.60 12.03
CA ASP A 190 -56.26 -17.03 12.33
C ASP A 190 -56.86 -17.27 13.74
N SER A 191 -56.72 -16.30 14.65
CA SER A 191 -57.27 -16.39 16.02
C SER A 191 -58.58 -15.62 16.21
N GLU A 192 -58.75 -14.48 15.55
CA GLU A 192 -59.85 -13.54 15.80
C GLU A 192 -60.85 -13.41 14.63
N GLY A 193 -60.52 -13.98 13.47
CA GLY A 193 -61.31 -13.87 12.24
C GLY A 193 -61.19 -12.52 11.52
N HIS A 194 -61.85 -12.39 10.37
CA HIS A 194 -61.76 -11.21 9.48
C HIS A 194 -62.87 -10.19 9.78
N GLY A 195 -62.94 -9.72 11.02
CA GLY A 195 -63.93 -8.73 11.48
C GLY A 195 -63.77 -7.34 10.85
N ALA A 196 -64.71 -6.42 11.14
CA ALA A 196 -64.67 -5.04 10.62
C ALA A 196 -63.41 -4.28 11.06
N GLN A 197 -63.00 -4.42 12.32
CA GLN A 197 -61.78 -3.80 12.83
C GLN A 197 -60.53 -4.35 12.14
N TRP A 198 -60.45 -5.66 11.92
CA TRP A 198 -59.34 -6.28 11.20
C TRP A 198 -59.23 -5.72 9.77
N ARG A 199 -60.36 -5.55 9.07
CA ARG A 199 -60.36 -4.94 7.73
C ARG A 199 -59.91 -3.47 7.75
N ALA A 200 -60.33 -2.70 8.75
CA ALA A 200 -59.90 -1.31 8.92
C ALA A 200 -58.38 -1.19 9.19
N ASP A 201 -57.86 -1.98 10.13
CA ASP A 201 -56.41 -2.08 10.41
C ASP A 201 -55.63 -2.48 9.15
N GLY A 202 -56.17 -3.44 8.38
CA GLY A 202 -55.57 -3.91 7.14
C GLY A 202 -55.51 -2.85 6.05
N ALA A 203 -56.58 -2.07 5.88
CA ALA A 203 -56.63 -0.94 4.96
C ALA A 203 -55.57 0.12 5.30
N ALA A 204 -55.48 0.50 6.59
CA ALA A 204 -54.48 1.44 7.07
C ALA A 204 -53.03 0.93 6.84
N LEU A 205 -52.80 -0.37 6.99
CA LEU A 205 -51.50 -0.99 6.72
C LEU A 205 -51.12 -0.94 5.23
N LEU A 206 -52.09 -1.11 4.32
CA LEU A 206 -51.89 -0.97 2.87
C LEU A 206 -51.58 0.48 2.47
N GLU A 207 -52.28 1.45 3.05
CA GLU A 207 -52.02 2.88 2.83
C GLU A 207 -50.62 3.28 3.31
N ARG A 208 -50.23 2.85 4.51
CA ARG A 208 -48.88 3.10 5.04
C ARG A 208 -47.81 2.45 4.16
N TYR A 209 -48.04 1.24 3.65
CA TYR A 209 -47.13 0.65 2.67
C TYR A 209 -47.00 1.51 1.42
N ALA A 210 -48.10 2.06 0.88
CA ALA A 210 -48.08 2.89 -0.32
C ALA A 210 -47.29 4.20 -0.10
N ASP A 211 -47.48 4.84 1.05
CA ASP A 211 -46.71 6.02 1.46
C ASP A 211 -45.22 5.71 1.66
N LEU A 212 -44.88 4.60 2.32
CA LEU A 212 -43.49 4.16 2.44
C LEU A 212 -42.86 3.88 1.07
N ALA A 213 -43.59 3.26 0.14
CA ALA A 213 -43.11 2.99 -1.22
C ALA A 213 -42.87 4.26 -2.04
N ALA A 214 -43.65 5.32 -1.79
CA ALA A 214 -43.41 6.61 -2.42
C ALA A 214 -42.15 7.31 -1.88
N ARG A 215 -41.87 7.20 -0.58
CA ARG A 215 -40.76 7.88 0.10
C ARG A 215 -39.42 7.12 0.03
N HIS A 216 -39.47 5.80 -0.01
CA HIS A 216 -38.32 4.92 0.12
C HIS A 216 -38.08 4.12 -1.17
N THR A 217 -37.26 4.67 -2.05
CA THR A 217 -37.07 4.16 -3.43
C THR A 217 -35.76 3.40 -3.63
N ARG A 218 -34.91 3.27 -2.60
CA ARG A 218 -33.56 2.71 -2.76
C ARG A 218 -33.57 1.19 -2.80
N CYS A 219 -34.45 0.54 -2.04
CA CYS A 219 -34.62 -0.90 -2.03
C CYS A 219 -35.85 -1.28 -2.87
N THR A 220 -35.64 -1.94 -4.01
CA THR A 220 -36.74 -2.35 -4.90
C THR A 220 -37.26 -3.77 -4.63
N GLY A 221 -36.66 -4.51 -3.69
CA GLY A 221 -37.02 -5.91 -3.44
C GLY A 221 -38.48 -6.12 -3.00
N HIS A 222 -39.11 -5.10 -2.41
CA HIS A 222 -40.52 -5.12 -2.01
C HIS A 222 -41.50 -5.09 -3.20
N LEU A 223 -41.02 -4.74 -4.40
CA LEU A 223 -41.82 -4.67 -5.63
C LEU A 223 -41.94 -6.03 -6.34
N ASP A 224 -41.13 -7.03 -5.97
CA ASP A 224 -41.20 -8.35 -6.58
C ASP A 224 -42.55 -9.03 -6.27
N PRO A 225 -43.42 -9.25 -7.28
CA PRO A 225 -44.74 -9.83 -7.07
C PRO A 225 -44.70 -11.28 -6.60
N LYS A 226 -43.55 -11.96 -6.75
CA LYS A 226 -43.35 -13.35 -6.29
C LYS A 226 -42.82 -13.43 -4.86
N SER A 227 -42.48 -12.30 -4.25
CA SER A 227 -41.97 -12.28 -2.88
C SER A 227 -43.07 -12.60 -1.86
N ASN A 228 -42.70 -13.24 -0.75
CA ASN A 228 -43.64 -13.55 0.34
C ASN A 228 -44.39 -12.29 0.82
N PRO A 229 -43.75 -11.14 1.05
CA PRO A 229 -44.45 -9.90 1.40
C PRO A 229 -45.47 -9.43 0.36
N ALA A 230 -45.16 -9.53 -0.93
CA ALA A 230 -46.09 -9.15 -1.98
C ALA A 230 -47.33 -10.06 -2.01
N ILE A 231 -47.14 -11.36 -1.74
CA ILE A 231 -48.24 -12.33 -1.60
C ILE A 231 -49.12 -11.96 -0.39
N LEU A 232 -48.53 -11.64 0.77
CA LEU A 232 -49.28 -11.18 1.95
C LEU A 232 -50.08 -9.92 1.65
N ARG A 233 -49.45 -8.92 1.01
CA ARG A 233 -50.09 -7.65 0.64
C ARG A 233 -51.24 -7.84 -0.35
N ARG A 234 -51.06 -8.68 -1.38
CA ARG A 234 -52.12 -9.00 -2.34
C ARG A 234 -53.29 -9.70 -1.66
N ALA A 235 -53.03 -10.69 -0.82
CA ALA A 235 -54.08 -11.38 -0.07
C ALA A 235 -54.83 -10.44 0.88
N LEU A 236 -54.12 -9.53 1.54
CA LEU A 236 -54.73 -8.51 2.40
C LEU A 236 -55.63 -7.56 1.59
N ALA A 237 -55.22 -7.12 0.40
CA ALA A 237 -56.02 -6.26 -0.45
C ALA A 237 -57.33 -6.93 -0.92
N GLU A 238 -57.31 -8.22 -1.27
CA GLU A 238 -58.54 -8.96 -1.61
C GLU A 238 -59.48 -9.05 -0.40
N ALA A 239 -58.92 -9.37 0.79
CA ALA A 239 -59.70 -9.51 2.01
C ALA A 239 -60.34 -8.18 2.47
N VAL A 240 -59.60 -7.07 2.37
CA VAL A 240 -60.11 -5.72 2.66
C VAL A 240 -61.22 -5.33 1.68
N ALA A 241 -61.11 -5.72 0.41
CA ALA A 241 -62.14 -5.51 -0.61
C ALA A 241 -63.35 -6.47 -0.50
N GLY A 242 -63.39 -7.34 0.52
CA GLY A 242 -64.47 -8.30 0.73
C GLY A 242 -64.50 -9.44 -0.28
N ARG A 243 -63.43 -9.65 -1.05
CA ARG A 243 -63.34 -10.73 -2.05
C ARG A 243 -62.64 -11.95 -1.46
N PRO A 244 -63.17 -13.17 -1.66
CA PRO A 244 -62.50 -14.38 -1.21
C PRO A 244 -61.21 -14.58 -2.02
N ALA A 245 -60.12 -14.96 -1.34
CA ALA A 245 -58.88 -15.31 -2.01
C ALA A 245 -59.08 -16.55 -2.89
N ASP A 246 -58.63 -16.48 -4.15
CA ASP A 246 -58.66 -17.65 -5.03
C ASP A 246 -57.83 -18.82 -4.43
N PRO A 247 -58.11 -20.09 -4.80
CA PRO A 247 -57.42 -21.24 -4.20
C PRO A 247 -55.89 -21.21 -4.35
N ARG A 248 -55.39 -20.61 -5.43
CA ARG A 248 -53.94 -20.49 -5.69
C ARG A 248 -53.31 -19.47 -4.75
N LEU A 249 -53.92 -18.29 -4.60
CA LEU A 249 -53.48 -17.25 -3.69
C LEU A 249 -53.55 -17.74 -2.24
N ALA A 250 -54.57 -18.49 -1.87
CA ALA A 250 -54.66 -19.11 -0.54
C ALA A 250 -53.51 -20.10 -0.28
N GLY A 251 -53.13 -20.92 -1.27
CA GLY A 251 -51.98 -21.83 -1.18
C GLY A 251 -50.65 -21.08 -1.05
N LEU A 252 -50.44 -20.05 -1.87
CA LEU A 252 -49.26 -19.19 -1.81
C LEU A 252 -49.16 -18.46 -0.48
N LEU A 253 -50.27 -17.98 0.06
CA LEU A 253 -50.32 -17.30 1.36
C LEU A 253 -49.90 -18.25 2.49
N ARG A 254 -50.41 -19.48 2.53
CA ARG A 254 -49.99 -20.49 3.51
C ARG A 254 -48.49 -20.75 3.44
N HIS A 255 -47.96 -20.92 2.23
CA HIS A 255 -46.53 -21.12 2.02
C HIS A 255 -45.70 -19.91 2.48
N ALA A 256 -46.13 -18.69 2.14
CA ALA A 256 -45.45 -17.45 2.49
C ALA A 256 -45.38 -17.25 4.02
N VAL A 257 -46.51 -17.43 4.73
CA VAL A 257 -46.58 -17.36 6.19
C VAL A 257 -45.67 -18.40 6.84
N THR A 258 -45.79 -19.67 6.44
CA THR A 258 -44.97 -20.77 6.96
C THR A 258 -43.48 -20.49 6.78
N SER A 259 -43.09 -20.04 5.59
CA SER A 259 -41.69 -19.74 5.26
C SER A 259 -41.15 -18.53 6.03
N MET A 260 -41.96 -17.49 6.23
CA MET A 260 -41.55 -16.30 6.99
C MET A 260 -41.39 -16.62 8.48
N VAL A 261 -42.32 -17.35 9.08
CA VAL A 261 -42.23 -17.79 10.49
C VAL A 261 -41.04 -18.71 10.70
N ALA A 262 -40.84 -19.71 9.84
CA ALA A 262 -39.69 -20.61 9.93
C ALA A 262 -38.35 -19.88 9.80
N LYS A 263 -38.28 -18.85 8.96
CA LYS A 263 -37.05 -18.08 8.71
C LYS A 263 -36.73 -17.04 9.79
N ARG A 264 -37.75 -16.41 10.38
CA ARG A 264 -37.59 -15.19 11.21
C ARG A 264 -38.05 -15.35 12.67
N GLY A 265 -38.80 -16.41 12.98
CA GLY A 265 -39.60 -16.50 14.19
C GLY A 265 -40.99 -15.87 14.01
N ARG A 266 -41.91 -16.18 14.94
CA ARG A 266 -43.23 -15.57 14.99
C ARG A 266 -43.08 -14.12 15.45
N PRO A 267 -43.71 -13.12 14.80
CA PRO A 267 -43.65 -11.73 15.27
C PRO A 267 -44.00 -11.62 16.76
N GLY A 268 -43.12 -10.96 17.53
CA GLY A 268 -43.24 -10.83 18.98
C GLY A 268 -42.63 -11.96 19.81
N SER A 269 -42.09 -13.03 19.19
CA SER A 269 -41.31 -14.03 19.92
C SER A 269 -39.92 -13.50 20.31
N PRO A 270 -39.25 -14.06 21.35
CA PRO A 270 -37.91 -13.64 21.74
C PRO A 270 -36.89 -13.71 20.60
N GLU A 271 -36.97 -14.73 19.75
CA GLU A 271 -36.07 -14.92 18.60
C GLU A 271 -36.29 -13.84 17.54
N HIS A 272 -37.56 -13.48 17.28
CA HIS A 272 -37.93 -12.43 16.34
C HIS A 272 -37.48 -11.05 16.84
N THR A 273 -37.73 -10.74 18.11
CA THR A 273 -37.27 -9.50 18.75
C THR A 273 -35.76 -9.36 18.67
N ARG A 274 -35.02 -10.42 19.03
CA ARG A 274 -33.54 -10.43 18.93
C ARG A 274 -33.07 -10.23 17.48
N LEU A 275 -33.72 -10.85 16.50
CA LEU A 275 -33.40 -10.65 15.09
C LEU A 275 -33.60 -9.19 14.67
N ARG A 276 -34.67 -8.54 15.14
CA ARG A 276 -34.98 -7.14 14.86
C ARG A 276 -33.99 -6.19 15.49
N GLU A 277 -33.63 -6.42 16.75
CA GLU A 277 -32.61 -5.64 17.45
C GLU A 277 -31.27 -5.67 16.71
N VAL A 278 -30.82 -6.86 16.28
CA VAL A 278 -29.58 -7.01 15.50
C VAL A 278 -29.65 -6.25 14.17
N GLN A 279 -30.78 -6.35 13.45
CA GLN A 279 -30.94 -5.67 12.16
C GLN A 279 -31.09 -4.15 12.30
N ALA A 280 -31.77 -3.67 13.34
CA ALA A 280 -31.88 -2.25 13.67
C ALA A 280 -30.50 -1.68 14.05
N ALA A 281 -29.75 -2.39 14.91
CA ALA A 281 -28.38 -2.03 15.26
C ALA A 281 -27.46 -2.00 14.03
N GLN A 282 -27.66 -2.89 13.06
CA GLN A 282 -26.92 -2.87 11.79
C GLN A 282 -27.30 -1.67 10.92
N ALA A 283 -28.59 -1.35 10.79
CA ALA A 283 -29.08 -0.23 10.00
C ALA A 283 -28.65 1.14 10.59
N ALA A 284 -28.59 1.24 11.92
CA ALA A 284 -28.18 2.44 12.65
C ALA A 284 -26.67 2.73 12.59
N ARG A 285 -25.85 1.83 12.02
CA ARG A 285 -24.41 2.09 11.86
C ARG A 285 -24.20 3.28 10.91
N PRO A 286 -23.33 4.24 11.27
CA PRO A 286 -23.01 5.36 10.39
C PRO A 286 -22.46 4.91 9.05
N ALA A 287 -22.75 5.66 7.99
CA ALA A 287 -22.21 5.33 6.68
C ALA A 287 -20.72 5.69 6.62
N HIS A 288 -19.92 4.85 5.94
CA HIS A 288 -18.48 5.07 5.83
C HIS A 288 -18.11 6.39 5.11
N HIS A 289 -19.00 6.93 4.27
CA HIS A 289 -18.75 8.20 3.59
C HIS A 289 -18.92 9.40 4.53
N GLU A 290 -19.83 9.33 5.51
CA GLU A 290 -20.00 10.35 6.56
C GLU A 290 -18.78 10.39 7.48
N LEU A 291 -18.28 9.21 7.89
CA LEU A 291 -17.03 9.09 8.67
C LEU A 291 -15.81 9.57 7.88
N ALA A 292 -15.80 9.41 6.55
CA ALA A 292 -14.75 9.95 5.69
C ALA A 292 -14.82 11.48 5.56
N ALA A 293 -16.02 12.05 5.50
CA ALA A 293 -16.22 13.50 5.52
C ALA A 293 -15.75 14.12 6.84
N LEU A 294 -16.03 13.48 7.98
CA LEU A 294 -15.47 13.88 9.28
C LEU A 294 -13.94 13.84 9.27
N ALA A 295 -13.34 12.74 8.79
CA ALA A 295 -11.89 12.62 8.70
C ALA A 295 -11.27 13.71 7.80
N ARG A 296 -11.93 14.09 6.70
CA ARG A 296 -11.52 15.20 5.84
C ARG A 296 -11.59 16.53 6.60
N HIS A 297 -12.66 16.78 7.34
CA HIS A 297 -12.80 17.99 8.15
C HIS A 297 -11.68 18.09 9.20
N ARG A 298 -11.36 17.00 9.89
CA ARG A 298 -10.22 16.95 10.82
C ARG A 298 -8.90 17.33 10.16
N LEU A 299 -8.68 16.86 8.92
CA LEU A 299 -7.45 17.09 8.16
C LEU A 299 -7.32 18.54 7.66
N CYS A 300 -8.43 19.22 7.39
CA CYS A 300 -8.44 20.61 6.92
C CYS A 300 -8.48 21.64 8.06
N ALA A 301 -8.51 21.21 9.32
CA ALA A 301 -8.53 22.11 10.46
C ALA A 301 -7.18 22.86 10.59
N PRO A 302 -7.17 24.19 10.85
CA PRO A 302 -5.95 25.00 10.88
C PRO A 302 -4.90 24.55 11.92
N ASP A 303 -5.31 23.80 12.94
CA ASP A 303 -4.41 23.23 13.95
C ASP A 303 -3.74 21.91 13.51
N ALA A 304 -4.16 21.32 12.38
CA ALA A 304 -3.58 20.08 11.85
C ALA A 304 -2.11 20.25 11.41
N ASP A 305 -1.71 21.48 11.07
CA ASP A 305 -0.34 21.84 10.66
C ASP A 305 0.55 22.29 11.84
N ARG A 306 -0.03 22.72 12.98
CA ARG A 306 0.71 23.32 14.11
C ARG A 306 0.90 22.41 15.30
N ALA A 307 -0.02 21.48 15.55
CA ALA A 307 0.20 20.43 16.52
C ALA A 307 0.92 19.29 15.82
N ALA A 308 2.08 18.86 16.34
CA ALA A 308 2.61 17.54 16.04
C ALA A 308 1.42 16.56 16.05
N PRO A 309 1.11 15.86 14.94
CA PRO A 309 -0.12 15.10 14.85
C PRO A 309 -0.06 14.04 15.93
N GLY A 310 -0.74 14.23 17.06
CA GLY A 310 -1.04 13.14 17.97
C GLY A 310 -1.88 12.18 17.14
N ALA A 311 -1.30 11.04 16.74
CA ALA A 311 -1.94 10.06 15.85
C ALA A 311 -3.37 9.71 16.30
N GLY A 312 -3.60 9.78 17.61
CA GLY A 312 -4.91 9.59 18.22
C GLY A 312 -6.00 10.59 17.83
N ARG A 313 -5.69 11.84 17.45
CA ARG A 313 -6.74 12.84 17.12
C ARG A 313 -7.28 12.67 15.70
N LEU A 314 -6.42 12.43 14.70
CA LEU A 314 -6.87 12.24 13.32
C LEU A 314 -7.56 10.87 13.15
N GLU A 315 -6.96 9.81 13.70
CA GLU A 315 -7.43 8.43 13.52
C GLU A 315 -8.41 7.96 14.60
N GLY A 316 -8.56 8.74 15.67
CA GLY A 316 -9.37 8.38 16.84
C GLY A 316 -10.87 8.26 16.53
N PRO A 317 -11.63 7.69 17.48
CA PRO A 317 -13.09 7.63 17.36
C PRO A 317 -13.73 9.02 17.28
N VAL A 318 -14.99 9.08 16.88
CA VAL A 318 -15.79 10.31 16.91
C VAL A 318 -15.85 10.87 18.33
N THR A 319 -15.48 12.13 18.52
CA THR A 319 -15.51 12.81 19.82
C THR A 319 -16.92 13.30 20.17
N ALA A 320 -17.16 13.63 21.44
CA ALA A 320 -18.45 14.20 21.86
C ALA A 320 -18.78 15.52 21.15
N GLU A 321 -17.77 16.38 20.91
CA GLU A 321 -17.93 17.65 20.20
C GLU A 321 -18.26 17.46 18.71
N GLU A 322 -17.70 16.44 18.08
CA GLU A 322 -18.02 16.09 16.69
C GLU A 322 -19.41 15.47 16.57
N ALA A 323 -19.79 14.63 17.54
CA ALA A 323 -21.12 14.02 17.60
C ALA A 323 -22.23 15.08 17.66
N ALA A 324 -22.02 16.14 18.47
CA ALA A 324 -22.94 17.27 18.57
C ALA A 324 -23.12 18.04 17.24
N ARG A 325 -22.15 17.96 16.31
CA ARG A 325 -22.15 18.71 15.04
C ARG A 325 -22.49 17.88 13.81
N THR A 326 -22.32 16.56 13.84
CA THR A 326 -22.31 15.72 12.62
C THR A 326 -23.31 14.56 12.63
N SER A 327 -24.17 14.47 13.66
CA SER A 327 -25.11 13.36 13.91
C SER A 327 -24.48 11.96 14.00
N LEU A 328 -23.14 11.87 13.96
CA LEU A 328 -22.38 10.65 14.17
C LEU A 328 -22.30 10.31 15.67
N PRO A 329 -22.56 9.07 16.10
CA PRO A 329 -22.47 8.70 17.51
C PRO A 329 -21.03 8.82 18.05
N ALA A 330 -20.86 9.43 19.22
CA ALA A 330 -19.59 9.49 19.92
C ALA A 330 -19.04 8.08 20.20
N GLY A 331 -17.72 7.91 20.13
CA GLY A 331 -17.05 6.62 20.27
C GLY A 331 -17.03 5.78 18.99
N THR A 332 -17.72 6.18 17.92
CA THR A 332 -17.67 5.45 16.64
C THR A 332 -16.26 5.46 16.07
N ALA A 333 -15.68 4.27 15.86
CA ALA A 333 -14.36 4.15 15.24
C ALA A 333 -14.41 4.47 13.73
N LEU A 334 -13.36 5.13 13.22
CA LEU A 334 -13.21 5.33 11.79
C LEU A 334 -13.04 3.97 11.06
N PRO A 335 -13.62 3.81 9.85
CA PRO A 335 -13.47 2.57 9.10
C PRO A 335 -11.99 2.25 8.81
N PRO A 336 -11.56 0.98 8.76
CA PRO A 336 -10.16 0.62 8.53
C PRO A 336 -9.57 1.27 7.27
N ALA A 337 -10.35 1.38 6.19
CA ALA A 337 -9.92 2.02 4.95
C ALA A 337 -9.78 3.55 5.04
N VAL A 338 -10.39 4.21 6.03
CA VAL A 338 -10.18 5.64 6.33
C VAL A 338 -8.94 5.79 7.21
N ARG A 339 -8.80 4.96 8.25
CA ARG A 339 -7.60 4.94 9.11
C ARG A 339 -6.32 4.69 8.34
N ALA A 340 -6.29 3.66 7.49
CA ALA A 340 -5.16 3.36 6.60
C ALA A 340 -4.84 4.50 5.62
N LEU A 341 -5.84 5.32 5.27
CA LEU A 341 -5.61 6.50 4.44
C LEU A 341 -4.92 7.62 5.20
N LEU A 342 -5.32 7.86 6.45
CA LEU A 342 -4.73 8.86 7.35
C LEU A 342 -3.32 8.47 7.80
N ALA A 343 -3.12 7.20 8.17
CA ALA A 343 -1.82 6.62 8.50
C ALA A 343 -0.77 6.89 7.41
N GLY A 344 -1.17 6.78 6.14
CA GLY A 344 -0.29 7.01 4.99
C GLY A 344 0.18 8.45 4.77
N ILE A 345 -0.34 9.43 5.53
CA ILE A 345 0.09 10.84 5.44
C ILE A 345 1.40 11.07 6.21
N ARG A 346 1.59 10.32 7.30
CA ARG A 346 2.71 10.52 8.21
C ARG A 346 4.00 9.93 7.63
N PRO A 347 5.12 10.67 7.66
CA PRO A 347 6.44 10.09 7.43
C PRO A 347 6.76 9.06 8.52
N THR A 348 6.97 7.80 8.14
CA THR A 348 7.37 6.70 9.03
C THR A 348 8.10 5.64 8.22
N ASP A 349 8.73 4.65 8.86
CA ASP A 349 9.32 3.52 8.16
C ASP A 349 8.25 2.72 7.38
N VAL A 350 8.67 2.05 6.31
CA VAL A 350 7.77 1.30 5.44
C VAL A 350 7.08 0.12 6.15
N THR A 351 7.74 -0.48 7.15
CA THR A 351 7.18 -1.60 7.92
C THR A 351 6.01 -1.14 8.79
N ALA A 352 6.08 0.04 9.39
CA ALA A 352 4.97 0.67 10.10
C ALA A 352 3.81 1.01 9.17
N LEU A 353 4.08 1.51 7.95
CA LEU A 353 3.03 1.74 6.94
C LEU A 353 2.33 0.43 6.53
N LEU A 354 3.08 -0.66 6.41
CA LEU A 354 2.54 -2.00 6.13
C LEU A 354 1.68 -2.52 7.29
N ALA A 355 2.17 -2.41 8.53
CA ALA A 355 1.44 -2.81 9.73
C ALA A 355 0.11 -2.05 9.91
N GLN A 356 0.07 -0.78 9.49
CA GLN A 356 -1.13 0.07 9.51
C GLN A 356 -2.02 -0.09 8.27
N ALA A 357 -1.70 -1.05 7.38
CA ALA A 357 -2.40 -1.30 6.11
C ALA A 357 -2.45 -0.09 5.15
N ALA A 358 -1.55 0.89 5.32
CA ALA A 358 -1.44 2.06 4.46
C ALA A 358 -0.89 1.71 3.06
N VAL A 359 -0.14 0.62 2.96
CA VAL A 359 0.37 0.01 1.72
C VAL A 359 -0.36 -1.34 1.51
N PRO A 360 -1.53 -1.35 0.85
CA PRO A 360 -2.39 -2.52 0.79
C PRO A 360 -1.97 -3.57 -0.27
N SER A 361 -1.03 -3.24 -1.16
CA SER A 361 -0.59 -4.15 -2.22
C SER A 361 0.84 -3.85 -2.70
N ALA A 362 1.43 -4.82 -3.40
CA ALA A 362 2.74 -4.72 -4.02
C ALA A 362 2.81 -3.63 -5.10
N GLU A 363 1.70 -3.30 -5.77
CA GLU A 363 1.63 -2.17 -6.71
C GLU A 363 1.79 -0.83 -5.97
N VAL A 364 1.23 -0.71 -4.77
CA VAL A 364 1.42 0.49 -3.93
C VAL A 364 2.84 0.50 -3.34
N LEU A 365 3.42 -0.65 -3.00
CA LEU A 365 4.83 -0.71 -2.62
C LEU A 365 5.73 -0.17 -3.74
N ALA A 366 5.46 -0.53 -5.00
CA ALA A 366 6.22 -0.03 -6.15
C ALA A 366 6.20 1.50 -6.28
N GLU A 367 5.11 2.16 -5.87
CA GLU A 367 5.02 3.64 -5.82
C GLU A 367 5.96 4.25 -4.76
N LEU A 368 6.28 3.51 -3.70
CA LEU A 368 7.18 3.95 -2.63
C LEU A 368 8.65 3.67 -2.90
N VAL A 369 8.98 2.78 -3.83
CA VAL A 369 10.37 2.40 -4.07
C VAL A 369 11.29 3.58 -4.42
N PRO A 370 10.88 4.62 -5.19
CA PRO A 370 11.71 5.80 -5.37
C PRO A 370 12.06 6.48 -4.05
N GLN A 371 11.12 6.57 -3.10
CA GLN A 371 11.41 7.08 -1.75
C GLN A 371 12.34 6.13 -1.00
N LEU A 372 12.10 4.82 -1.04
CA LEU A 372 12.94 3.81 -0.39
C LEU A 372 14.39 3.84 -0.90
N ALA A 373 14.59 4.03 -2.21
CA ALA A 373 15.91 4.18 -2.79
C ALA A 373 16.61 5.44 -2.25
N THR A 374 15.90 6.57 -2.19
CA THR A 374 16.49 7.79 -1.61
C THR A 374 16.81 7.67 -0.13
N THR A 375 15.98 6.96 0.64
CA THR A 375 16.23 6.77 2.08
C THR A 375 17.37 5.79 2.35
N HIS A 376 17.53 4.74 1.54
CA HIS A 376 18.69 3.84 1.62
C HIS A 376 19.99 4.55 1.24
N THR A 377 19.97 5.34 0.16
CA THR A 377 21.13 6.17 -0.21
C THR A 377 21.50 7.13 0.91
N ALA A 378 20.53 7.84 1.51
CA ALA A 378 20.77 8.73 2.63
C ALA A 378 21.33 7.98 3.85
N ARG A 379 20.79 6.80 4.19
CA ARG A 379 21.28 5.95 5.29
C ARG A 379 22.74 5.51 5.13
N GLY A 380 23.24 5.39 3.90
CA GLY A 380 24.60 4.93 3.66
C GLY A 380 25.70 5.95 3.99
N TYR A 381 25.36 7.22 4.27
CA TYR A 381 26.34 8.20 4.74
C TYR A 381 26.69 7.93 6.20
N ALA A 382 27.97 8.02 6.58
CA ALA A 382 28.42 7.68 7.94
C ALA A 382 28.07 8.75 9.01
N ASP A 383 28.02 10.03 8.63
CA ASP A 383 27.70 11.15 9.51
C ASP A 383 26.18 11.36 9.64
N GLU A 384 25.64 11.33 10.87
CA GLU A 384 24.20 11.46 11.11
C GLU A 384 23.61 12.78 10.60
N PRO A 385 24.18 13.96 10.88
CA PRO A 385 23.67 15.22 10.33
C PRO A 385 23.62 15.24 8.79
N LEU A 386 24.62 14.69 8.10
CA LEU A 386 24.57 14.57 6.64
C LEU A 386 23.48 13.61 6.16
N ARG A 387 23.30 12.46 6.83
CA ARG A 387 22.17 11.55 6.55
C ARG A 387 20.83 12.28 6.65
N THR A 388 20.63 13.02 7.75
CA THR A 388 19.39 13.78 7.98
C THR A 388 19.18 14.83 6.89
N LEU A 389 20.23 15.59 6.52
CA LEU A 389 20.17 16.61 5.47
C LEU A 389 19.83 16.03 4.10
N LEU A 390 20.47 14.93 3.70
CA LEU A 390 20.18 14.32 2.40
C LEU A 390 18.80 13.68 2.36
N ALA A 391 18.36 13.04 3.44
CA ALA A 391 17.00 12.52 3.53
C ALA A 391 15.96 13.65 3.39
N ALA A 392 16.17 14.79 4.06
CA ALA A 392 15.29 15.96 3.92
C ALA A 392 15.31 16.52 2.48
N THR A 393 16.49 16.59 1.86
CA THR A 393 16.68 17.08 0.48
C THR A 393 15.99 16.18 -0.56
N HIS A 394 16.10 14.87 -0.43
CA HIS A 394 15.45 13.95 -1.35
C HIS A 394 13.92 13.98 -1.22
N ARG A 395 13.39 14.14 0.00
CA ARG A 395 11.94 14.27 0.24
C ARG A 395 11.35 15.54 -0.39
N SER A 396 12.09 16.65 -0.41
CA SER A 396 11.64 17.91 -1.01
C SER A 396 11.62 17.86 -2.54
N GLY A 397 12.59 17.16 -3.15
CA GLY A 397 12.65 16.96 -4.60
C GLY A 397 11.46 16.18 -5.17
N ALA A 398 10.94 15.18 -4.44
CA ALA A 398 9.78 14.39 -4.86
C ALA A 398 8.46 15.19 -4.90
N ALA A 399 8.37 16.32 -4.18
CA ALA A 399 7.16 17.16 -4.13
C ALA A 399 7.05 18.17 -5.29
N ARG A 400 8.07 18.28 -6.17
CA ARG A 400 8.20 19.30 -7.21
C ARG A 400 7.61 18.91 -8.58
N SER A 401 6.37 18.43 -8.67
CA SER A 401 5.76 18.21 -10.00
C SER A 401 5.18 19.48 -10.65
N THR A 402 5.17 20.66 -10.01
CA THR A 402 4.40 21.82 -10.54
C THR A 402 4.93 23.25 -10.28
N VAL A 403 6.15 23.50 -9.78
CA VAL A 403 6.58 24.90 -9.48
C VAL A 403 7.87 25.32 -10.18
N ASN A 404 7.75 26.34 -11.05
CA ASN A 404 8.82 26.99 -11.80
C ASN A 404 9.65 27.91 -10.92
N HIS A 405 10.81 27.45 -10.41
CA HIS A 405 11.91 28.34 -10.07
C HIS A 405 13.26 27.68 -10.45
N TRP A 406 13.96 28.32 -11.39
CA TRP A 406 15.35 28.17 -11.93
C TRP A 406 16.00 26.78 -12.12
N TRP A 407 15.78 25.81 -11.22
CA TRP A 407 16.21 24.42 -11.37
C TRP A 407 15.08 23.62 -12.04
N THR A 408 14.95 23.78 -13.36
CA THR A 408 13.86 23.19 -14.16
C THR A 408 14.02 21.69 -14.39
N PRO A 409 12.95 20.96 -14.73
CA PRO A 409 13.03 19.59 -15.25
C PRO A 409 14.02 19.42 -16.41
N ALA A 410 14.16 20.44 -17.27
CA ALA A 410 15.12 20.48 -18.38
C ALA A 410 16.60 20.66 -17.94
N ARG A 411 16.85 21.11 -16.70
CA ARG A 411 18.18 21.20 -16.08
C ARG A 411 18.50 19.95 -15.26
N HIS A 412 17.48 19.37 -14.61
CA HIS A 412 17.51 17.99 -14.07
C HIS A 412 17.93 16.97 -15.14
N ALA A 413 17.34 17.04 -16.34
CA ALA A 413 17.66 16.14 -17.45
C ALA A 413 19.10 16.26 -17.99
N ARG A 414 19.79 17.39 -17.74
CA ARG A 414 21.15 17.65 -18.24
C ARG A 414 22.28 17.38 -17.25
N THR A 415 22.00 17.42 -15.94
CA THR A 415 23.03 17.28 -14.89
C THR A 415 22.76 16.15 -13.89
N GLY A 416 21.56 15.55 -13.89
CA GLY A 416 21.21 14.39 -13.08
C GLY A 416 21.05 14.64 -11.57
N THR A 417 21.70 15.64 -10.97
CA THR A 417 21.74 15.83 -9.51
C THR A 417 22.03 17.28 -9.12
N ALA A 418 21.43 17.78 -8.02
CA ALA A 418 21.63 19.14 -7.52
C ALA A 418 23.08 19.40 -7.08
N PRO A 419 23.64 20.63 -7.22
CA PRO A 419 25.04 20.91 -6.91
C PRO A 419 25.48 20.53 -5.49
N TRP A 420 24.65 20.79 -4.49
CA TRP A 420 24.95 20.44 -3.10
C TRP A 420 24.90 18.93 -2.83
N VAL A 421 24.03 18.17 -3.52
CA VAL A 421 24.03 16.69 -3.42
C VAL A 421 25.28 16.11 -4.08
N ARG A 422 25.73 16.69 -5.21
CA ARG A 422 26.97 16.29 -5.88
C ARG A 422 28.21 16.60 -5.02
N ALA A 423 28.24 17.75 -4.36
CA ALA A 423 29.37 18.18 -3.54
C ALA A 423 29.70 17.21 -2.40
N VAL A 424 28.70 16.51 -1.87
CA VAL A 424 28.89 15.51 -0.80
C VAL A 424 28.95 14.07 -1.31
N ALA A 425 28.88 13.83 -2.62
CA ALA A 425 28.80 12.47 -3.17
C ALA A 425 30.02 11.60 -2.83
N ALA A 426 31.21 12.21 -2.70
CA ALA A 426 32.44 11.52 -2.30
C ALA A 426 32.41 11.02 -0.84
N HIS A 427 31.57 11.63 0.01
CA HIS A 427 31.33 11.22 1.40
C HIS A 427 30.20 10.19 1.51
N GLY A 428 29.56 9.89 0.38
CA GLY A 428 28.47 8.95 0.27
C GLY A 428 28.93 7.51 0.11
N PRO A 429 27.99 6.58 0.27
CA PRO A 429 28.25 5.17 -0.01
C PRO A 429 28.44 4.92 -1.51
N ASP A 430 29.06 3.78 -1.86
CA ASP A 430 29.10 3.32 -3.25
C ASP A 430 27.68 3.17 -3.84
N PRO A 431 27.33 3.90 -4.92
CA PRO A 431 26.00 3.85 -5.51
C PRO A 431 25.57 2.45 -5.96
N VAL A 432 26.51 1.63 -6.44
CA VAL A 432 26.21 0.27 -6.91
C VAL A 432 25.88 -0.63 -5.72
N ALA A 433 26.70 -0.59 -4.66
CA ALA A 433 26.41 -1.30 -3.41
C ALA A 433 25.07 -0.86 -2.80
N GLN A 434 24.73 0.43 -2.81
CA GLN A 434 23.44 0.90 -2.30
C GLN A 434 22.25 0.46 -3.13
N ALA A 435 22.39 0.45 -4.46
CA ALA A 435 21.35 -0.09 -5.33
C ALA A 435 21.10 -1.58 -5.05
N ARG A 436 22.16 -2.36 -4.76
CA ARG A 436 22.04 -3.78 -4.34
C ARG A 436 21.30 -3.93 -3.02
N LEU A 437 21.65 -3.14 -1.99
CA LEU A 437 20.97 -3.15 -0.70
C LEU A 437 19.48 -2.78 -0.84
N THR A 438 19.20 -1.74 -1.63
CA THR A 438 17.81 -1.32 -1.90
C THR A 438 17.03 -2.39 -2.64
N LEU A 439 17.62 -3.01 -3.68
CA LEU A 439 16.99 -4.08 -4.44
C LEU A 439 16.64 -5.27 -3.54
N ARG A 440 17.58 -5.68 -2.67
CA ARG A 440 17.37 -6.75 -1.70
C ARG A 440 16.23 -6.40 -0.73
N ALA A 441 16.28 -5.23 -0.09
CA ALA A 441 15.26 -4.81 0.86
C ALA A 441 13.86 -4.71 0.23
N VAL A 442 13.74 -4.20 -1.00
CA VAL A 442 12.46 -4.15 -1.72
C VAL A 442 11.98 -5.54 -2.10
N GLY A 443 12.90 -6.44 -2.50
CA GLY A 443 12.59 -7.84 -2.80
C GLY A 443 12.07 -8.60 -1.58
N GLU A 444 12.68 -8.40 -0.42
CA GLU A 444 12.24 -8.95 0.86
C GLU A 444 10.84 -8.45 1.20
N LEU A 445 10.63 -7.13 1.24
CA LEU A 445 9.32 -6.53 1.51
C LEU A 445 8.22 -7.05 0.56
N ALA A 446 8.55 -7.25 -0.72
CA ALA A 446 7.60 -7.75 -1.71
C ALA A 446 7.10 -9.17 -1.39
N VAL A 447 7.98 -10.03 -0.86
CA VAL A 447 7.65 -11.42 -0.51
C VAL A 447 7.00 -11.52 0.87
N GLU A 448 7.48 -10.74 1.85
CA GLU A 448 6.96 -10.81 3.23
C GLU A 448 5.58 -10.19 3.38
N ALA A 449 5.36 -9.01 2.77
CA ALA A 449 4.21 -8.19 3.09
C ALA A 449 2.91 -8.60 2.40
N PHE A 450 2.98 -9.36 1.31
CA PHE A 450 1.83 -9.60 0.42
C PHE A 450 1.54 -11.07 0.11
N PRO A 451 1.29 -11.92 1.13
CA PRO A 451 0.92 -13.31 0.89
C PRO A 451 -0.39 -13.39 0.09
N GLY A 452 -0.39 -14.25 -0.93
CA GLY A 452 -1.49 -14.40 -1.87
C GLY A 452 -1.59 -13.33 -2.95
N ALA A 453 -0.60 -12.43 -3.04
CA ALA A 453 -0.41 -11.55 -4.19
C ALA A 453 0.88 -11.94 -4.92
N GLY A 454 0.84 -11.95 -6.25
CA GLY A 454 2.07 -12.08 -7.05
C GLY A 454 2.85 -10.77 -7.09
N ILE A 455 4.02 -10.80 -7.71
CA ILE A 455 4.82 -9.59 -7.99
C ILE A 455 4.22 -8.92 -9.25
N PRO A 456 3.62 -7.72 -9.15
CA PRO A 456 2.98 -7.09 -10.30
C PRO A 456 3.99 -6.43 -11.24
N ASP A 457 3.60 -6.20 -12.50
CA ASP A 457 4.50 -5.66 -13.54
C ASP A 457 5.11 -4.30 -13.17
N ARG A 458 4.37 -3.46 -12.42
CA ARG A 458 4.90 -2.19 -11.92
C ARG A 458 6.09 -2.41 -10.98
N LEU A 459 5.97 -3.37 -10.07
CA LEU A 459 7.07 -3.72 -9.15
C LEU A 459 8.21 -4.40 -9.90
N VAL A 460 7.90 -5.26 -10.88
CA VAL A 460 8.91 -5.85 -11.79
C VAL A 460 9.72 -4.76 -12.48
N GLY A 461 9.07 -3.75 -13.07
CA GLY A 461 9.76 -2.65 -13.73
C GLY A 461 10.70 -1.90 -12.78
N THR A 462 10.25 -1.64 -11.55
CA THR A 462 11.08 -0.99 -10.54
C THR A 462 12.26 -1.86 -10.08
N LEU A 463 12.05 -3.16 -9.85
CA LEU A 463 13.12 -4.11 -9.51
C LEU A 463 14.15 -4.20 -10.64
N SER A 464 13.71 -4.19 -11.90
CA SER A 464 14.60 -4.16 -13.07
C SER A 464 15.46 -2.89 -13.10
N SER A 465 14.89 -1.72 -12.83
CA SER A 465 15.66 -0.47 -12.76
C SER A 465 16.70 -0.50 -11.63
N LEU A 466 16.33 -1.03 -10.46
CA LEU A 466 17.27 -1.20 -9.35
C LEU A 466 18.37 -2.22 -9.68
N ALA A 467 18.05 -3.32 -10.36
CA ALA A 467 19.03 -4.32 -10.81
C ALA A 467 20.05 -3.72 -11.80
N GLN A 468 19.60 -2.85 -12.70
CA GLN A 468 20.48 -2.11 -13.61
C GLN A 468 21.44 -1.18 -12.84
N LEU A 469 20.92 -0.40 -11.88
CA LEU A 469 21.76 0.46 -11.02
C LEU A 469 22.73 -0.36 -10.15
N ALA A 470 22.30 -1.54 -9.71
CA ALA A 470 23.10 -2.51 -8.97
C ALA A 470 24.12 -3.27 -9.84
N GLN A 471 24.12 -3.03 -11.16
CA GLN A 471 24.93 -3.73 -12.15
C GLN A 471 24.82 -5.26 -12.03
N LEU A 472 23.62 -5.75 -11.70
CA LEU A 472 23.34 -7.18 -11.64
C LEU A 472 22.69 -7.60 -12.97
N PRO A 473 23.16 -8.68 -13.62
CA PRO A 473 22.62 -9.17 -14.90
C PRO A 473 21.28 -9.92 -14.72
N VAL A 474 20.39 -9.42 -13.86
CA VAL A 474 19.10 -10.04 -13.55
C VAL A 474 18.07 -9.67 -14.60
N ARG A 475 17.29 -10.67 -15.04
CA ARG A 475 16.11 -10.45 -15.88
C ARG A 475 14.86 -10.92 -15.15
N PHE A 476 13.99 -9.97 -14.83
CA PHE A 476 12.70 -10.26 -14.21
C PHE A 476 11.64 -10.49 -15.27
N LEU A 477 10.94 -11.63 -15.18
CA LEU A 477 9.85 -11.99 -16.07
C LEU A 477 8.66 -11.05 -15.87
N SER A 478 8.17 -10.45 -16.96
CA SER A 478 6.98 -9.60 -16.98
C SER A 478 5.82 -10.27 -17.73
N MET A 479 4.59 -9.83 -17.46
CA MET A 479 3.43 -10.18 -18.28
C MET A 479 3.20 -9.14 -19.39
N PRO A 480 2.56 -9.52 -20.51
CA PRO A 480 2.15 -10.88 -20.88
C PRO A 480 3.33 -11.78 -21.30
N LEU A 481 3.16 -13.10 -21.19
CA LEU A 481 4.21 -14.09 -21.54
C LEU A 481 4.46 -14.21 -23.06
N ALA A 482 3.58 -13.65 -23.87
CA ALA A 482 3.86 -13.39 -25.27
C ALA A 482 3.22 -12.06 -25.68
N ASN A 483 3.81 -11.45 -26.69
CA ASN A 483 3.28 -10.25 -27.30
C ASN A 483 1.89 -10.52 -27.92
N SER A 484 0.91 -9.69 -27.59
CA SER A 484 -0.48 -9.84 -28.07
C SER A 484 -0.67 -9.63 -29.56
N PHE A 485 0.29 -9.00 -30.24
CA PHE A 485 0.26 -8.72 -31.66
C PHE A 485 1.15 -9.68 -32.46
N SER A 486 2.42 -9.82 -32.07
CA SER A 486 3.37 -10.65 -32.81
C SER A 486 3.34 -12.13 -32.41
N GLY A 487 2.74 -12.47 -31.27
CA GLY A 487 2.78 -13.83 -30.72
C GLY A 487 4.17 -14.27 -30.23
N ALA A 488 5.18 -13.39 -30.30
CA ALA A 488 6.53 -13.69 -29.83
C ALA A 488 6.54 -13.89 -28.31
N VAL A 489 7.11 -15.01 -27.86
CA VAL A 489 7.22 -15.35 -26.43
C VAL A 489 8.23 -14.45 -25.75
N ASN A 490 7.94 -14.06 -24.50
CA ASN A 490 8.81 -13.23 -23.69
C ASN A 490 10.14 -13.96 -23.42
N PRO A 491 11.30 -13.43 -23.88
CA PRO A 491 12.60 -14.07 -23.70
C PRO A 491 13.05 -14.15 -22.24
N ASP A 492 12.48 -13.34 -21.34
CA ASP A 492 12.78 -13.41 -19.90
C ASP A 492 12.22 -14.68 -19.24
N LEU A 493 11.43 -15.46 -19.99
CA LEU A 493 10.95 -16.77 -19.57
C LEU A 493 12.10 -17.76 -19.35
N TYR A 494 13.16 -17.73 -20.17
CA TYR A 494 14.27 -18.70 -20.06
C TYR A 494 15.11 -18.47 -18.79
N PRO A 495 15.58 -17.25 -18.47
CA PRO A 495 16.26 -16.99 -17.20
C PRO A 495 15.39 -17.35 -15.98
N ALA A 496 14.08 -17.08 -16.03
CA ALA A 496 13.17 -17.45 -14.95
C ALA A 496 13.05 -18.98 -14.77
N VAL A 497 13.02 -19.74 -15.88
CA VAL A 497 13.07 -21.21 -15.84
C VAL A 497 14.40 -21.70 -15.27
N HIS A 498 15.54 -21.14 -15.70
CA HIS A 498 16.85 -21.52 -15.18
C HIS A 498 16.93 -21.29 -13.66
N ASN A 499 16.46 -20.15 -13.18
CA ASN A 499 16.44 -19.83 -11.75
C ASN A 499 15.55 -20.78 -10.95
N ALA A 500 14.35 -21.09 -11.45
CA ALA A 500 13.46 -22.05 -10.80
C ALA A 500 14.06 -23.46 -10.79
N ALA A 501 14.65 -23.91 -11.92
CA ALA A 501 15.24 -25.24 -12.03
C ALA A 501 16.46 -25.42 -11.12
N ASP A 502 17.32 -24.41 -11.02
CA ASP A 502 18.52 -24.46 -10.19
C ASP A 502 18.18 -24.41 -8.70
N LEU A 503 17.14 -23.67 -8.32
CA LEU A 503 16.72 -23.55 -6.92
C LEU A 503 15.89 -24.74 -6.43
N LEU A 504 14.99 -25.27 -7.29
CA LEU A 504 13.91 -26.16 -6.84
C LEU A 504 14.07 -27.62 -7.24
N ARG A 505 15.11 -27.98 -8.00
CA ARG A 505 15.40 -29.39 -8.29
C ARG A 505 15.62 -30.17 -6.99
N GLY A 506 14.96 -31.31 -6.87
CA GLY A 506 15.01 -32.18 -5.69
C GLY A 506 14.20 -31.67 -4.50
N THR A 507 13.48 -30.56 -4.61
CA THR A 507 12.72 -29.98 -3.49
C THR A 507 11.27 -30.48 -3.45
N PRO A 508 10.54 -30.26 -2.34
CA PRO A 508 9.11 -30.53 -2.27
C PRO A 508 8.30 -29.83 -3.37
N TYR A 509 8.73 -28.66 -3.86
CA TYR A 509 8.04 -27.94 -4.93
C TYR A 509 7.99 -28.76 -6.23
N GLU A 510 9.14 -29.32 -6.63
CA GLU A 510 9.24 -30.17 -7.82
C GLU A 510 8.31 -31.38 -7.72
N ARG A 511 8.34 -32.06 -6.56
CA ARG A 511 7.52 -33.25 -6.29
C ARG A 511 6.02 -32.92 -6.22
N TYR A 512 5.66 -31.82 -5.57
CA TYR A 512 4.27 -31.41 -5.39
C TYR A 512 3.57 -31.11 -6.71
N TYR A 513 4.25 -30.40 -7.61
CA TYR A 513 3.71 -30.02 -8.91
C TYR A 513 4.02 -31.04 -10.03
N GLY A 514 4.78 -32.11 -9.74
CA GLY A 514 5.19 -33.09 -10.73
C GLY A 514 5.93 -32.42 -11.90
N ILE A 515 6.94 -31.62 -11.58
CA ILE A 515 7.79 -30.93 -12.55
C ILE A 515 9.06 -31.78 -12.73
N ASP A 516 9.62 -31.81 -13.93
CA ASP A 516 10.97 -32.33 -14.16
C ASP A 516 11.88 -31.13 -14.45
N TYR A 517 12.52 -30.60 -13.40
CA TYR A 517 13.35 -29.41 -13.54
C TYR A 517 14.65 -29.68 -14.30
N ALA A 518 15.10 -30.94 -14.40
CA ALA A 518 16.23 -31.30 -15.27
C ALA A 518 15.83 -31.15 -16.74
N ALA A 519 14.75 -31.82 -17.16
CA ALA A 519 14.26 -31.74 -18.54
C ALA A 519 13.75 -30.33 -18.91
N LEU A 520 13.19 -29.58 -17.95
CA LEU A 520 12.75 -28.21 -18.18
C LEU A 520 13.95 -27.27 -18.42
N ARG A 521 15.06 -27.46 -17.70
CA ARG A 521 16.30 -26.67 -17.89
C ARG A 521 16.90 -26.91 -19.27
N GLU A 522 16.95 -28.14 -19.75
CA GLU A 522 17.45 -28.48 -21.09
C GLU A 522 16.62 -27.79 -22.19
N ARG A 523 15.29 -27.83 -22.07
CA ARG A 523 14.39 -27.13 -23.00
C ARG A 523 14.59 -25.60 -23.00
N ALA A 524 14.80 -25.00 -21.84
CA ALA A 524 15.08 -23.57 -21.75
C ALA A 524 16.44 -23.21 -22.36
N ALA A 525 17.46 -24.06 -22.21
CA ALA A 525 18.77 -23.86 -22.84
C ALA A 525 18.70 -23.91 -24.38
N ALA A 526 17.80 -24.72 -24.94
CA ALA A 526 17.52 -24.75 -26.37
C ALA A 526 16.72 -23.52 -26.88
N GLN A 527 16.25 -22.65 -25.98
CA GLN A 527 15.42 -21.47 -26.28
C GLN A 527 14.19 -21.77 -27.17
N ASP A 528 13.59 -22.95 -26.97
CA ASP A 528 12.40 -23.38 -27.72
C ASP A 528 11.12 -22.89 -27.02
N ALA A 529 10.68 -21.70 -27.45
CA ALA A 529 9.46 -21.06 -27.00
C ALA A 529 8.21 -21.92 -27.24
N VAL A 530 8.15 -22.64 -28.37
CA VAL A 530 6.98 -23.42 -28.78
C VAL A 530 6.86 -24.65 -27.88
N ALA A 531 7.95 -25.39 -27.69
CA ALA A 531 7.97 -26.55 -26.81
C ALA A 531 7.61 -26.19 -25.36
N LEU A 532 8.08 -25.05 -24.86
CA LEU A 532 7.75 -24.60 -23.51
C LEU A 532 6.28 -24.19 -23.37
N MET A 533 5.69 -23.60 -24.41
CA MET A 533 4.27 -23.25 -24.41
C MET A 533 3.36 -24.47 -24.58
N ASP A 534 3.77 -25.44 -25.39
CA ASP A 534 3.06 -26.72 -25.52
C ASP A 534 3.12 -27.53 -24.23
N LEU A 535 4.24 -27.48 -23.49
CA LEU A 535 4.34 -28.06 -22.15
C LEU A 535 3.33 -27.41 -21.19
N CYS A 536 3.27 -26.07 -21.14
CA CYS A 536 2.29 -25.36 -20.32
C CYS A 536 0.84 -25.72 -20.73
N ALA A 537 0.55 -25.78 -22.02
CA ALA A 537 -0.78 -26.15 -22.54
C ALA A 537 -1.16 -27.60 -22.22
N GLY A 538 -0.20 -28.54 -22.33
CA GLY A 538 -0.39 -29.93 -21.94
C GLY A 538 -0.69 -30.06 -20.44
N ARG A 539 0.05 -29.33 -19.59
CA ARG A 539 -0.17 -29.28 -18.14
C ARG A 539 -1.48 -28.60 -17.75
N ALA A 540 -1.93 -27.61 -18.51
CA ALA A 540 -3.25 -26.99 -18.35
C ALA A 540 -4.40 -27.93 -18.75
N GLY A 541 -4.10 -29.08 -19.35
CA GLY A 541 -5.08 -30.06 -19.81
C GLY A 541 -5.79 -29.65 -21.10
N LEU A 542 -5.19 -28.76 -21.90
CA LEU A 542 -5.75 -28.38 -23.19
C LEU A 542 -5.69 -29.56 -24.17
N PRO A 543 -6.76 -29.84 -24.92
CA PRO A 543 -6.78 -30.93 -25.89
C PRO A 543 -5.84 -30.64 -27.06
N GLN A 544 -5.33 -31.69 -27.71
CA GLN A 544 -4.27 -31.57 -28.73
C GLN A 544 -4.68 -30.68 -29.91
N HIS A 545 -5.94 -30.72 -30.35
CA HIS A 545 -6.44 -29.85 -31.43
C HIS A 545 -6.39 -28.35 -31.09
N ARG A 546 -6.47 -27.96 -29.80
CA ARG A 546 -6.26 -26.58 -29.36
C ARG A 546 -4.78 -26.20 -29.26
N ARG A 547 -3.88 -27.20 -29.14
CA ARG A 547 -2.43 -27.00 -29.14
C ARG A 547 -1.88 -26.82 -30.56
N THR A 548 -2.43 -27.58 -31.51
CA THR A 548 -1.97 -27.61 -32.91
C THR A 548 -2.79 -26.75 -33.87
N GLY A 549 -4.00 -26.32 -33.49
CA GLY A 549 -4.98 -25.64 -34.36
C GLY A 549 -5.67 -26.63 -35.32
N GLN A 550 -6.94 -26.40 -35.67
CA GLN A 550 -7.55 -27.05 -36.84
C GLN A 550 -7.23 -26.19 -38.06
N GLY A 551 -6.51 -26.74 -39.06
CA GLY A 551 -6.20 -26.01 -40.30
C GLY A 551 -5.08 -24.96 -40.21
N GLY A 552 -4.20 -25.02 -39.21
CA GLY A 552 -2.97 -24.20 -39.16
C GLY A 552 -3.12 -22.77 -38.63
N ARG A 553 -4.34 -22.29 -38.34
CA ARG A 553 -4.56 -21.00 -37.63
C ARG A 553 -5.03 -21.23 -36.20
N ARG A 554 -4.32 -20.64 -35.24
CA ARG A 554 -4.71 -20.58 -33.82
C ARG A 554 -5.62 -19.37 -33.62
N ASP A 555 -6.89 -19.56 -33.24
CA ASP A 555 -7.85 -18.45 -33.00
C ASP A 555 -7.51 -17.61 -31.76
N THR A 556 -6.66 -18.14 -30.87
CA THR A 556 -6.03 -17.39 -29.76
C THR A 556 -4.62 -17.95 -29.56
N PRO A 557 -3.57 -17.11 -29.46
CA PRO A 557 -2.23 -17.62 -29.14
C PRO A 557 -2.26 -18.27 -27.76
N LEU A 558 -1.74 -19.51 -27.62
CA LEU A 558 -1.72 -20.27 -26.34
C LEU A 558 -1.19 -19.44 -25.16
N ALA A 559 -0.27 -18.52 -25.42
CA ALA A 559 0.31 -17.63 -24.42
C ALA A 559 -0.66 -16.64 -23.77
N HIS A 560 -1.85 -16.42 -24.37
CA HIS A 560 -2.92 -15.58 -23.80
C HIS A 560 -3.95 -16.37 -23.01
N ASP A 561 -3.92 -17.71 -23.07
CA ASP A 561 -4.83 -18.54 -22.30
C ASP A 561 -4.48 -18.47 -20.80
N ALA A 562 -5.48 -18.15 -19.97
CA ALA A 562 -5.27 -17.93 -18.54
C ALA A 562 -4.75 -19.19 -17.81
N ALA A 563 -5.14 -20.39 -18.24
CA ALA A 563 -4.67 -21.64 -17.64
C ALA A 563 -3.22 -21.94 -18.06
N VAL A 564 -2.85 -21.62 -19.30
CA VAL A 564 -1.45 -21.71 -19.79
C VAL A 564 -0.55 -20.73 -19.03
N GLN A 565 -0.98 -19.48 -18.86
CA GLN A 565 -0.25 -18.49 -18.07
C GLN A 565 -0.07 -18.92 -16.62
N GLU A 566 -1.09 -19.54 -16.01
CA GLU A 566 -0.96 -20.07 -14.65
C GLU A 566 0.07 -21.21 -14.58
N GLN A 567 0.11 -22.11 -15.56
CA GLN A 567 1.15 -23.15 -15.61
C GLN A 567 2.55 -22.56 -15.76
N ALA A 568 2.73 -21.54 -16.59
CA ALA A 568 4.02 -20.86 -16.69
C ALA A 568 4.44 -20.20 -15.36
N ARG A 569 3.50 -19.62 -14.60
CA ARG A 569 3.78 -19.10 -13.25
C ARG A 569 4.16 -20.21 -12.26
N VAL A 570 3.57 -21.40 -12.38
CA VAL A 570 3.95 -22.58 -11.58
C VAL A 570 5.36 -23.04 -11.93
N LEU A 571 5.69 -23.18 -13.21
CA LEU A 571 7.00 -23.65 -13.66
C LEU A 571 8.14 -22.70 -13.27
N THR A 572 7.90 -21.39 -13.40
CA THR A 572 8.92 -20.34 -13.19
C THR A 572 8.93 -19.74 -11.79
N THR A 573 7.92 -20.04 -10.97
CA THR A 573 7.63 -19.33 -9.70
C THR A 573 7.40 -17.83 -9.82
N PHE A 574 7.29 -17.31 -11.06
CA PHE A 574 7.05 -15.90 -11.39
C PHE A 574 7.92 -14.93 -10.57
N ASN A 575 9.25 -15.00 -10.79
CA ASN A 575 10.32 -14.20 -10.19
C ASN A 575 10.68 -14.49 -8.72
N MET A 576 9.96 -15.35 -7.98
CA MET A 576 10.37 -15.68 -6.61
C MET A 576 11.73 -16.37 -6.58
N ALA A 577 11.97 -17.37 -7.44
CA ALA A 577 13.28 -18.00 -7.57
C ALA A 577 14.38 -17.03 -8.02
N THR A 578 14.05 -16.07 -8.89
CA THR A 578 14.97 -15.00 -9.32
C THR A 578 15.36 -14.10 -8.15
N LEU A 579 14.41 -13.69 -7.30
CA LEU A 579 14.72 -12.90 -6.11
C LEU A 579 15.64 -13.66 -5.14
N VAL A 580 15.41 -14.96 -4.95
CA VAL A 580 16.24 -15.77 -4.06
C VAL A 580 17.65 -15.95 -4.62
N ARG A 581 17.78 -16.33 -5.90
CA ARG A 581 19.09 -16.69 -6.48
C ARG A 581 19.93 -15.49 -6.89
N GLU A 582 19.32 -14.53 -7.59
CA GLU A 582 20.05 -13.46 -8.25
C GLU A 582 20.14 -12.20 -7.38
N VAL A 583 19.10 -11.92 -6.59
CA VAL A 583 19.09 -10.80 -5.64
C VAL A 583 19.60 -11.21 -4.25
N GLY A 584 19.41 -12.48 -3.88
CA GLY A 584 19.84 -13.01 -2.58
C GLY A 584 18.97 -12.53 -1.42
N ILE A 585 17.64 -12.47 -1.59
CA ILE A 585 16.75 -12.03 -0.51
C ILE A 585 16.84 -12.95 0.72
N GLU A 586 16.84 -12.35 1.92
CA GLU A 586 16.87 -13.07 3.20
C GLU A 586 15.73 -12.52 4.08
N PRO A 587 14.50 -13.07 3.93
CA PRO A 587 13.33 -12.59 4.66
C PRO A 587 13.54 -12.61 6.18
N SER A 588 13.23 -11.50 6.85
CA SER A 588 13.38 -11.33 8.30
C SER A 588 12.57 -12.35 9.12
N SER A 589 11.44 -12.79 8.58
CA SER A 589 10.55 -13.79 9.19
C SER A 589 10.98 -15.24 8.97
N GLY A 590 12.05 -15.47 8.19
CA GLY A 590 12.45 -16.80 7.74
C GLY A 590 11.50 -17.42 6.72
N TRP A 591 11.95 -18.48 6.05
CA TRP A 591 11.14 -19.17 5.04
C TRP A 591 9.91 -19.87 5.67
N ASP A 592 10.04 -20.36 6.91
CA ASP A 592 8.94 -21.00 7.64
C ASP A 592 7.85 -19.98 8.03
N GLY A 593 8.25 -18.77 8.46
CA GLY A 593 7.34 -17.65 8.72
C GLY A 593 6.54 -17.26 7.48
N LEU A 594 7.21 -17.17 6.33
CA LEU A 594 6.54 -16.92 5.04
C LEU A 594 5.57 -18.04 4.63
N ALA A 595 5.94 -19.30 4.86
CA ALA A 595 5.06 -20.44 4.61
C ALA A 595 3.77 -20.36 5.47
N ARG A 596 3.90 -20.03 6.76
CA ARG A 596 2.74 -19.82 7.68
C ARG A 596 1.87 -18.65 7.23
N GLY A 597 2.48 -17.54 6.80
CA GLY A 597 1.79 -16.38 6.25
C GLY A 597 0.99 -16.70 4.98
N ALA A 598 1.61 -17.43 4.05
CA ALA A 598 0.98 -17.89 2.81
C ALA A 598 -0.17 -18.86 3.06
N PHE A 599 -0.04 -19.82 3.99
CA PHE A 599 -1.13 -20.69 4.41
C PHE A 599 -2.30 -19.89 5.01
N THR A 600 -2.00 -18.93 5.87
CA THR A 600 -3.00 -18.03 6.48
C THR A 600 -3.77 -17.26 5.42
N ALA A 601 -3.11 -16.81 4.35
CA ALA A 601 -3.76 -16.17 3.22
C ALA A 601 -4.64 -17.14 2.40
N ALA A 602 -4.17 -18.37 2.14
CA ALA A 602 -4.90 -19.38 1.36
C ALA A 602 -6.20 -19.86 2.05
N ARG A 603 -6.24 -19.87 3.39
CA ARG A 603 -7.44 -20.27 4.14
C ARG A 603 -8.50 -19.18 4.29
N ARG A 604 -8.22 -17.92 3.90
CA ARG A 604 -9.19 -16.81 4.03
C ARG A 604 -10.41 -17.05 3.13
N ARG A 605 -11.60 -17.12 3.73
CA ARG A 605 -12.88 -17.35 3.01
C ARG A 605 -13.23 -16.23 2.03
N SER A 606 -12.79 -15.00 2.31
CA SER A 606 -13.02 -13.83 1.47
C SER A 606 -12.03 -13.69 0.31
N ALA A 607 -11.01 -14.56 0.24
CA ALA A 607 -10.05 -14.53 -0.86
C ALA A 607 -10.68 -15.06 -2.16
N THR A 608 -10.36 -14.44 -3.27
CA THR A 608 -10.73 -14.95 -4.59
C THR A 608 -9.99 -16.26 -4.88
N PRO A 609 -10.50 -17.12 -5.79
CA PRO A 609 -9.80 -18.33 -6.21
C PRO A 609 -8.36 -18.05 -6.69
N LYS A 610 -8.15 -16.98 -7.47
CA LYS A 610 -6.83 -16.54 -7.93
C LYS A 610 -5.86 -16.23 -6.78
N ARG A 611 -6.31 -15.48 -5.76
CA ARG A 611 -5.48 -15.15 -4.59
C ARG A 611 -5.17 -16.39 -3.75
N THR A 612 -6.14 -17.29 -3.63
CA THR A 612 -5.97 -18.57 -2.92
C THR A 612 -4.91 -19.43 -3.62
N ALA A 613 -4.99 -19.57 -4.95
CA ALA A 613 -4.00 -20.33 -5.73
C ALA A 613 -2.60 -19.71 -5.64
N CYS A 614 -2.49 -18.38 -5.72
CA CYS A 614 -1.22 -17.68 -5.55
C CYS A 614 -0.61 -17.91 -4.15
N ALA A 615 -1.43 -17.79 -3.10
CA ALA A 615 -1.01 -18.03 -1.72
C ALA A 615 -0.56 -19.49 -1.53
N TRP A 616 -1.26 -20.44 -2.15
CA TRP A 616 -0.89 -21.84 -2.09
C TRP A 616 0.46 -22.11 -2.77
N ARG A 617 0.70 -21.53 -3.96
CA ARG A 617 2.01 -21.64 -4.64
C ARG A 617 3.14 -21.05 -3.80
N GLN A 618 2.91 -19.90 -3.18
CA GLN A 618 3.86 -19.28 -2.26
C GLN A 618 4.15 -20.19 -1.07
N LEU A 619 3.12 -20.78 -0.45
CA LEU A 619 3.30 -21.74 0.64
C LEU A 619 4.21 -22.90 0.23
N VAL A 620 3.94 -23.56 -0.91
CA VAL A 620 4.76 -24.69 -1.37
C VAL A 620 6.18 -24.23 -1.69
N PHE A 621 6.35 -23.04 -2.28
CA PHE A 621 7.66 -22.46 -2.59
C PHE A 621 8.47 -22.19 -1.32
N HIS A 622 7.93 -21.45 -0.36
CA HIS A 622 8.63 -21.12 0.89
C HIS A 622 8.95 -22.36 1.72
N LEU A 623 8.00 -23.30 1.82
CA LEU A 623 8.24 -24.59 2.49
C LEU A 623 9.40 -25.36 1.85
N SER A 624 9.58 -25.24 0.54
CA SER A 624 10.66 -25.93 -0.19
C SER A 624 12.05 -25.32 0.05
N LEU A 625 12.11 -24.11 0.60
CA LEU A 625 13.35 -23.44 1.00
C LEU A 625 13.68 -23.66 2.49
N CYS A 626 12.77 -24.29 3.24
CA CYS A 626 12.98 -24.65 4.64
C CYS A 626 13.80 -25.94 4.78
N GLY A 627 14.52 -26.10 5.90
CA GLY A 627 15.11 -27.38 6.29
C GLY A 627 14.07 -28.43 6.66
N ALA A 628 14.45 -29.71 6.76
CA ALA A 628 13.50 -30.80 7.03
C ALA A 628 12.72 -30.63 8.36
N ASP A 629 13.39 -30.19 9.42
CA ASP A 629 12.77 -29.95 10.73
C ASP A 629 11.77 -28.79 10.69
N GLU A 630 12.13 -27.70 10.00
CA GLU A 630 11.25 -26.55 9.79
C GLU A 630 10.02 -26.94 8.94
N GLN A 631 10.22 -27.76 7.90
CA GLN A 631 9.12 -28.29 7.09
C GLN A 631 8.14 -29.09 7.96
N ALA A 632 8.66 -29.99 8.81
CA ALA A 632 7.83 -30.76 9.73
C ALA A 632 7.09 -29.86 10.72
N ALA A 633 7.77 -28.86 11.30
CA ALA A 633 7.17 -27.91 12.24
C ALA A 633 6.05 -27.06 11.61
N VAL A 634 6.22 -26.63 10.36
CA VAL A 634 5.17 -25.90 9.62
C VAL A 634 3.98 -26.80 9.35
N LEU A 635 4.19 -28.05 8.94
CA LEU A 635 3.09 -29.00 8.69
C LEU A 635 2.30 -29.33 9.96
N VAL A 636 2.98 -29.54 11.09
CA VAL A 636 2.32 -29.72 12.40
C VAL A 636 1.50 -28.49 12.79
N TRP A 637 2.03 -27.29 12.57
CA TRP A 637 1.30 -26.05 12.83
C TRP A 637 0.06 -25.89 11.94
N ILE A 638 0.15 -26.27 10.65
CA ILE A 638 -1.00 -26.27 9.74
C ILE A 638 -2.11 -27.19 10.27
N ASP A 639 -1.76 -28.36 10.80
CA ASP A 639 -2.73 -29.31 11.36
C ASP A 639 -3.46 -28.74 12.58
N ALA A 640 -2.71 -28.08 13.48
CA ALA A 640 -3.30 -27.40 14.63
C ALA A 640 -4.26 -26.27 14.21
N GLU A 641 -3.91 -25.50 13.17
CA GLU A 641 -4.78 -24.43 12.65
C GLU A 641 -6.06 -24.98 11.98
N LEU A 642 -5.97 -26.11 11.28
CA LEU A 642 -7.13 -26.73 10.64
C LEU A 642 -8.07 -27.42 11.61
N ALA A 643 -7.57 -27.96 12.72
CA ALA A 643 -8.41 -28.49 13.79
C ALA A 643 -9.41 -27.44 14.32
N ARG A 644 -9.05 -26.15 14.27
CA ARG A 644 -9.90 -25.02 14.65
C ARG A 644 -10.91 -24.63 13.57
N LEU A 645 -10.79 -25.15 12.34
CA LEU A 645 -11.51 -24.67 11.15
C LEU A 645 -11.99 -25.85 10.26
N PRO A 646 -12.97 -26.65 10.70
CA PRO A 646 -13.36 -27.91 10.04
C PRO A 646 -13.80 -27.74 8.58
N GLN A 647 -14.48 -26.63 8.24
CA GLN A 647 -14.91 -26.35 6.86
C GLN A 647 -13.72 -26.03 5.93
N ALA A 648 -12.68 -25.35 6.44
CA ALA A 648 -11.47 -25.09 5.66
C ALA A 648 -10.64 -26.38 5.50
N ALA A 649 -10.60 -27.22 6.54
CA ALA A 649 -9.90 -28.50 6.54
C ALA A 649 -10.42 -29.44 5.43
N ALA A 650 -11.74 -29.62 5.34
CA ALA A 650 -12.36 -30.45 4.31
C ALA A 650 -12.01 -29.98 2.89
N ARG A 651 -11.99 -28.65 2.65
CA ARG A 651 -11.66 -28.05 1.35
C ARG A 651 -10.18 -28.25 0.97
N LEU A 652 -9.27 -28.17 1.94
CA LEU A 652 -7.82 -28.19 1.70
C LEU A 652 -7.20 -29.58 1.80
N ALA A 653 -7.93 -30.58 2.31
CA ALA A 653 -7.42 -31.92 2.57
C ALA A 653 -6.69 -32.58 1.38
N PRO A 654 -7.21 -32.54 0.12
CA PRO A 654 -6.51 -33.17 -1.01
C PRO A 654 -5.16 -32.50 -1.32
N ALA A 655 -5.11 -31.17 -1.27
CA ALA A 655 -3.89 -30.41 -1.51
C ALA A 655 -2.86 -30.64 -0.40
N LEU A 656 -3.30 -30.72 0.86
CA LEU A 656 -2.42 -31.00 2.00
C LEU A 656 -1.87 -32.42 1.99
N ALA A 657 -2.68 -33.43 1.67
CA ALA A 657 -2.19 -34.80 1.55
C ALA A 657 -1.04 -34.89 0.53
N ARG A 658 -1.17 -34.19 -0.61
CA ARG A 658 -0.11 -34.09 -1.60
C ARG A 658 1.11 -33.33 -1.09
N LEU A 659 0.91 -32.25 -0.34
CA LEU A 659 2.01 -31.46 0.23
C LEU A 659 2.83 -32.29 1.22
N ARG A 660 2.16 -33.04 2.10
CA ARG A 660 2.83 -33.96 3.04
C ARG A 660 3.63 -35.01 2.30
N LEU A 661 3.04 -35.67 1.29
CA LEU A 661 3.75 -36.65 0.47
C LEU A 661 4.98 -36.02 -0.20
N ALA A 662 4.86 -34.81 -0.75
CA ALA A 662 5.97 -34.10 -1.37
C ALA A 662 7.07 -33.70 -0.37
N ALA A 663 6.73 -33.39 0.88
CA ALA A 663 7.69 -33.06 1.92
C ALA A 663 8.45 -34.30 2.41
N THR A 664 7.78 -35.45 2.57
CA THR A 664 8.38 -36.66 3.15
C THR A 664 9.01 -37.62 2.14
N SER A 665 8.61 -37.57 0.87
CA SER A 665 9.14 -38.50 -0.15
C SER A 665 10.51 -38.07 -0.66
N SER A 666 11.47 -39.00 -0.62
CA SER A 666 12.81 -38.82 -1.18
C SER A 666 12.95 -39.30 -2.63
N GLY A 667 11.89 -39.78 -3.32
CA GLY A 667 12.10 -40.40 -4.63
C GLY A 667 10.94 -40.84 -5.53
N THR A 668 9.70 -40.33 -5.43
CA THR A 668 8.64 -40.76 -6.38
C THR A 668 7.80 -39.61 -6.92
N ARG A 669 7.81 -39.45 -8.25
CA ARG A 669 7.06 -38.41 -8.99
C ARG A 669 5.58 -38.80 -9.12
N PRO A 670 4.62 -37.97 -8.66
CA PRO A 670 3.20 -38.19 -8.95
C PRO A 670 2.86 -37.86 -10.42
N SER A 671 1.82 -38.52 -10.96
CA SER A 671 1.40 -38.41 -12.37
C SER A 671 0.90 -36.99 -12.75
N PRO A 672 1.29 -36.45 -13.92
CA PRO A 672 0.99 -35.07 -14.34
C PRO A 672 -0.51 -34.79 -14.59
N ARG A 673 -1.33 -35.82 -14.80
CA ARG A 673 -2.79 -35.65 -15.04
C ARG A 673 -3.59 -35.24 -13.80
N ALA A 674 -3.02 -35.33 -12.60
CA ALA A 674 -3.67 -34.95 -11.34
C ALA A 674 -3.42 -33.48 -10.91
N CYS A 675 -2.74 -32.69 -11.75
CA CYS A 675 -2.38 -31.29 -11.48
C CYS A 675 -3.35 -30.31 -12.17
N ARG A 676 -4.63 -30.32 -11.78
CA ARG A 676 -5.48 -29.14 -11.97
C ARG A 676 -5.34 -28.24 -10.73
N PRO A 677 -5.12 -26.94 -10.90
CA PRO A 677 -4.98 -25.99 -9.78
C PRO A 677 -6.25 -25.91 -8.92
#